data_AF-A0AAD9USJ5-F1
#
_entry.id   AF-A0AAD9USJ5-F1
#
_cell.length_a   1.000
_cell.length_b   1.000
_cell.length_c   1.000
_cell.angle_alpha   90.00
_cell.angle_beta   90.00
_cell.angle_gamma   90.00
#
_symmetry.space_group_name_H-M   'P 1'
#
loop_
_entity.id
_entity.type
_entity.pdbx_description
1 polymer ?
#
loop_
_entity_poly.entity_id
_entity_poly.type
_entity_poly.pdbx_seq_one_letter_code
_entity_poly.pdbx_strand_id
1 'polypeptide(L)'
;MAFPNLQAMFKLAERPVHTISSRKGEDFEIKTDAKNALLFVKDCTDCHGTLVEKAAKLLVENCENLVLDVKNTFLSGLLELVSCQKVVLNLLEGGQIPTIMADSTNDLTINVLESSQFGSLYLHQSGNIEVCKLGEDPDKHSVEFPENTPMNFQFVVHWEKDGESEKLVCEKVVREGVFPTTERKLKEDQERTARDLEKMATALVDGKWDMASNSKKSPASKTNIEALFALADKDQKALQRDYKNASEKNSKITSSRDVKPESKSKGKPCKPPAASGSKPKPKPGNNISSEIEKKEYFDSEGALAEKTVQLAKWIRESNYCIMFTGAGVSTSTGIPDFRSGMNTVLPTGPGIWERKAKGVQLPSQKKKTLSVLQAIPSPSHMAIVKLQEEGLVKFVVSQNTDGLHRRSGLDPAFLAELHGNTNMEKCIKCGMKYMRDFRTRTSREVHNHLTGRHCDDLHCGGHLVDSIINFNEDLPEDELEKAFKRAEFADLCIVLGSSLRVYPAADIPGDMIKRGAKVVIVNLQKTPLNTKCAMEVHSRIDSLIVRLMKQLELEIPPFKLKRCCIVHLKSDTLTIQGLDTSTNKKPYSFIKAVTVELPALGSTTDLKKEPFGVKVAPDVVPSEEAPVTVNLTLVFWGHYGEPEIKIRHKITSRQPTMFLLQFDVTK
;
A
#
# COMPACT_ATOMS: atom_id res chain seq x y z
N MET A 1 -25.92 -7.54 3.05
CA MET A 1 -25.73 -7.33 4.50
C MET A 1 -24.27 -6.96 4.73
N ALA A 2 -23.98 -5.68 4.92
CA ALA A 2 -22.65 -5.18 5.27
C ALA A 2 -22.46 -5.33 6.78
N PHE A 3 -21.91 -6.47 7.23
CA PHE A 3 -21.77 -6.76 8.66
C PHE A 3 -20.37 -7.23 9.13
N PRO A 4 -19.42 -7.71 8.29
CA PRO A 4 -18.08 -8.04 8.78
C PRO A 4 -17.15 -6.82 8.97
N ASN A 5 -17.23 -5.82 8.07
CA ASN A 5 -16.37 -4.63 8.15
C ASN A 5 -16.81 -3.61 9.21
N LEU A 6 -18.09 -3.62 9.59
CA LEU A 6 -18.53 -2.89 10.77
C LEU A 6 -17.92 -3.51 12.04
N GLN A 7 -17.84 -4.85 12.15
CA GLN A 7 -17.18 -5.51 13.29
C GLN A 7 -15.67 -5.24 13.37
N ALA A 8 -14.99 -5.04 12.23
CA ALA A 8 -13.56 -4.66 12.23
C ALA A 8 -13.36 -3.18 12.61
N MET A 9 -14.24 -2.28 12.16
CA MET A 9 -14.25 -0.88 12.57
C MET A 9 -14.65 -0.71 14.04
N PHE A 10 -15.63 -1.48 14.50
CA PHE A 10 -15.93 -1.61 15.92
C PHE A 10 -14.71 -2.18 16.65
N LYS A 11 -13.99 -3.19 16.16
CA LYS A 11 -12.75 -3.70 16.81
C LYS A 11 -11.58 -2.70 16.93
N LEU A 12 -11.50 -1.69 16.07
CA LEU A 12 -10.54 -0.58 16.22
C LEU A 12 -11.04 0.46 17.23
N ALA A 13 -12.35 0.74 17.25
CA ALA A 13 -13.03 1.57 18.24
C ALA A 13 -13.32 0.87 19.59
N GLU A 14 -13.13 -0.45 19.66
CA GLU A 14 -13.32 -1.35 20.82
C GLU A 14 -11.99 -1.81 21.41
N ARG A 15 -10.83 -1.32 20.92
CA ARG A 15 -9.60 -1.50 21.69
C ARG A 15 -9.82 -0.81 23.03
N PRO A 16 -9.66 -1.51 24.16
CA PRO A 16 -9.81 -0.88 25.45
C PRO A 16 -8.83 0.28 25.52
N VAL A 17 -9.40 1.48 25.62
CA VAL A 17 -8.67 2.69 25.86
C VAL A 17 -8.64 2.86 27.36
N HIS A 18 -7.44 2.87 27.93
CA HIS A 18 -7.27 3.18 29.34
C HIS A 18 -6.60 4.54 29.43
N THR A 19 -7.33 5.50 29.99
CA THR A 19 -6.85 6.86 30.18
C THR A 19 -6.68 7.13 31.66
N ILE A 20 -5.47 7.50 32.04
CA ILE A 20 -5.13 8.08 33.34
C ILE A 20 -4.98 9.57 33.09
N SER A 21 -5.78 10.40 33.75
CA SER A 21 -5.72 11.84 33.53
C SER A 21 -5.84 12.65 34.81
N SER A 22 -5.26 13.85 34.82
CA SER A 22 -5.47 14.87 35.85
C SER A 22 -5.06 14.45 37.28
N ARG A 23 -4.04 13.59 37.41
CA ARG A 23 -3.48 13.19 38.71
C ARG A 23 -2.42 14.16 39.21
N LYS A 24 -2.26 14.26 40.53
CA LYS A 24 -1.28 15.15 41.14
C LYS A 24 -0.63 14.54 42.37
N GLY A 25 0.69 14.38 42.39
CA GLY A 25 1.41 13.85 43.56
C GLY A 25 1.13 12.38 43.87
N GLU A 26 0.70 11.60 42.87
CA GLU A 26 0.22 10.23 43.06
C GLU A 26 1.11 9.19 42.36
N ASP A 27 1.26 8.04 43.03
CA ASP A 27 1.78 6.82 42.44
C ASP A 27 0.63 6.00 41.85
N PHE A 28 0.79 5.51 40.62
CA PHE A 28 -0.26 4.71 39.97
C PHE A 28 0.30 3.58 39.11
N GLU A 29 -0.43 2.47 39.07
CA GLU A 29 -0.14 1.37 38.17
C GLU A 29 -0.99 1.48 36.89
N ILE A 30 -0.34 1.34 35.75
CA ILE A 30 -0.99 1.28 34.44
C ILE A 30 -1.22 -0.20 34.12
N LYS A 31 -2.44 -0.69 34.38
CA LYS A 31 -2.85 -2.09 34.16
C LYS A 31 -3.94 -2.20 33.11
N THR A 32 -3.93 -3.28 32.35
CA THR A 32 -4.94 -3.57 31.33
C THR A 32 -5.15 -5.07 31.16
N ASP A 33 -6.39 -5.52 31.41
CA ASP A 33 -6.80 -6.93 31.19
C ASP A 33 -6.69 -7.38 29.71
N ALA A 34 -6.48 -6.43 28.80
CA ALA A 34 -6.38 -6.65 27.37
C ALA A 34 -4.99 -6.33 26.83
N LYS A 35 -4.35 -7.35 26.25
CA LYS A 35 -3.01 -7.28 25.64
C LYS A 35 -2.85 -6.23 24.52
N ASN A 36 -3.95 -5.77 23.90
CA ASN A 36 -3.93 -4.84 22.76
C ASN A 36 -4.46 -3.43 23.09
N ALA A 37 -4.47 -3.03 24.36
CA ALA A 37 -5.00 -1.74 24.79
C ALA A 37 -4.18 -0.54 24.30
N LEU A 38 -4.86 0.59 24.10
CA LEU A 38 -4.24 1.90 23.89
C LEU A 38 -4.24 2.63 25.24
N LEU A 39 -3.06 2.99 25.72
CA LEU A 39 -2.88 3.62 27.02
C LEU A 39 -2.60 5.10 26.86
N PHE A 40 -3.26 5.93 27.66
CA PHE A 40 -3.09 7.38 27.68
C PHE A 40 -2.81 7.84 29.11
N VAL A 41 -1.76 8.65 29.29
CA VAL A 41 -1.48 9.38 30.53
C VAL A 41 -1.53 10.86 30.19
N LYS A 42 -2.48 11.60 30.75
CA LYS A 42 -2.74 13.00 30.36
C LYS A 42 -2.77 13.95 31.55
N ASP A 43 -2.26 15.16 31.38
CA ASP A 43 -2.45 16.25 32.35
C ASP A 43 -2.05 15.86 33.80
N CYS A 44 -1.03 15.02 33.98
CA CYS A 44 -0.58 14.56 35.29
C CYS A 44 0.63 15.39 35.76
N THR A 45 0.66 15.74 37.05
CA THR A 45 1.72 16.57 37.63
C THR A 45 2.35 15.89 38.85
N ASP A 46 3.67 15.85 38.95
CA ASP A 46 4.40 15.27 40.09
C ASP A 46 3.99 13.80 40.40
N CYS A 47 3.88 12.95 39.37
CA CYS A 47 3.36 11.59 39.53
C CYS A 47 4.41 10.52 39.21
N HIS A 48 4.22 9.32 39.77
CA HIS A 48 5.00 8.12 39.41
C HIS A 48 4.08 7.02 38.87
N GLY A 49 4.16 6.75 37.57
CA GLY A 49 3.43 5.66 36.95
C GLY A 49 4.28 4.40 36.79
N THR A 50 3.69 3.23 36.95
CA THR A 50 4.34 1.95 36.61
C THR A 50 3.50 1.18 35.59
N LEU A 51 4.02 0.92 34.40
CA LEU A 51 3.45 0.01 33.41
C LEU A 51 3.93 -1.42 33.68
N VAL A 52 3.01 -2.27 34.16
CA VAL A 52 3.31 -3.65 34.57
C VAL A 52 3.02 -4.66 33.45
N GLU A 53 2.08 -4.35 32.55
CA GLU A 53 1.56 -5.29 31.54
C GLU A 53 1.83 -4.84 30.10
N LYS A 54 1.72 -5.77 29.15
CA LYS A 54 1.93 -5.50 27.72
C LYS A 54 0.83 -4.61 27.16
N ALA A 55 1.23 -3.58 26.42
CA ALA A 55 0.33 -2.64 25.77
C ALA A 55 0.56 -2.60 24.25
N ALA A 56 -0.47 -2.22 23.50
CA ALA A 56 -0.27 -1.93 22.08
C ALA A 56 0.53 -0.64 21.91
N LYS A 57 0.13 0.45 22.58
CA LYS A 57 0.74 1.78 22.48
C LYS A 57 0.53 2.54 23.80
N LEU A 58 1.48 3.42 24.16
CA LEU A 58 1.35 4.40 25.24
C LEU A 58 1.54 5.81 24.69
N LEU A 59 0.59 6.71 24.99
CA LEU A 59 0.69 8.14 24.74
C LEU A 59 0.70 8.89 26.08
N VAL A 60 1.69 9.75 26.28
CA VAL A 60 1.78 10.67 27.41
C VAL A 60 1.60 12.09 26.86
N GLU A 61 0.67 12.84 27.43
CA GLU A 61 0.29 14.16 26.93
C GLU A 61 0.20 15.18 28.08
N ASN A 62 0.74 16.38 27.90
CA ASN A 62 0.60 17.50 28.85
C ASN A 62 1.00 17.18 30.31
N CYS A 63 1.97 16.28 30.53
CA CYS A 63 2.39 15.91 31.87
C CYS A 63 3.60 16.73 32.35
N GLU A 64 3.67 16.99 33.65
CA GLU A 64 4.74 17.76 34.30
C GLU A 64 5.35 16.94 35.45
N ASN A 65 6.68 16.80 35.46
CA ASN A 65 7.40 16.01 36.47
C ASN A 65 6.84 14.59 36.65
N LEU A 66 6.76 13.83 35.55
CA LEU A 66 6.24 12.47 35.53
C LEU A 66 7.37 11.45 35.47
N VAL A 67 7.39 10.49 36.40
CA VAL A 67 8.26 9.30 36.32
C VAL A 67 7.44 8.12 35.80
N LEU A 68 7.95 7.36 34.84
CA LEU A 68 7.29 6.17 34.30
C LEU A 68 8.22 4.96 34.29
N ASP A 69 7.85 3.95 35.07
CA ASP A 69 8.52 2.66 35.10
C ASP A 69 7.86 1.69 34.10
N VAL A 70 8.55 1.40 33.01
CA VAL A 70 8.12 0.46 31.97
C VAL A 70 8.73 -0.90 32.23
N LYS A 71 7.98 -1.79 32.87
CA LYS A 71 8.41 -3.16 33.22
C LYS A 71 8.10 -4.20 32.13
N ASN A 72 7.44 -3.81 31.04
CA ASN A 72 7.03 -4.71 29.96
C ASN A 72 7.08 -4.04 28.58
N THR A 73 7.25 -4.85 27.53
CA THR A 73 7.40 -4.41 26.13
C THR A 73 6.07 -4.04 25.42
N PHE A 74 6.15 -3.08 24.50
CA PHE A 74 5.04 -2.67 23.62
C PHE A 74 4.89 -3.60 22.40
N LEU A 75 3.67 -4.05 22.09
CA LEU A 75 3.40 -4.87 20.90
C LEU A 75 3.59 -4.10 19.59
N SER A 76 3.26 -2.80 19.56
CA SER A 76 3.53 -1.96 18.38
C SER A 76 4.93 -1.36 18.37
N GLY A 77 5.68 -1.52 19.46
CA GLY A 77 7.00 -0.91 19.62
C GLY A 77 6.99 0.62 19.61
N LEU A 78 5.90 1.30 20.01
CA LEU A 78 5.76 2.76 19.95
C LEU A 78 5.32 3.38 21.29
N LEU A 79 6.06 4.40 21.73
CA LEU A 79 5.76 5.28 22.87
C LEU A 79 5.80 6.74 22.39
N GLU A 80 4.74 7.50 22.67
CA GLU A 80 4.64 8.92 22.29
C GLU A 80 4.56 9.81 23.54
N LEU A 81 5.33 10.90 23.54
CA LEU A 81 5.31 11.98 24.53
C LEU A 81 4.96 13.27 23.78
N VAL A 82 3.95 14.00 24.22
CA VAL A 82 3.48 15.23 23.57
C VAL A 82 3.29 16.32 24.61
N SER A 83 3.91 17.47 24.39
CA SER A 83 3.72 18.69 25.20
C SER A 83 4.00 18.49 26.70
N CYS A 84 4.99 17.66 27.05
CA CYS A 84 5.35 17.37 28.44
C CYS A 84 6.48 18.28 28.95
N GLN A 85 6.48 18.64 30.24
CA GLN A 85 7.54 19.49 30.80
C GLN A 85 8.77 18.69 31.21
N LYS A 86 8.59 17.72 32.11
CA LYS A 86 9.67 16.85 32.60
C LYS A 86 9.17 15.41 32.71
N VAL A 87 9.84 14.49 32.02
CA VAL A 87 9.49 13.06 32.01
C VAL A 87 10.74 12.20 32.24
N VAL A 88 10.67 11.26 33.17
CA VAL A 88 11.70 10.25 33.39
C VAL A 88 11.14 8.89 32.99
N LEU A 89 11.69 8.25 31.96
CA LEU A 89 11.30 6.92 31.48
C LEU A 89 12.30 5.88 31.98
N ASN A 90 11.88 4.98 32.87
CA ASN A 90 12.68 3.84 33.31
C ASN A 90 12.28 2.60 32.52
N LEU A 91 13.08 2.17 31.55
CA LEU A 91 12.87 0.95 30.76
C LEU A 91 13.53 -0.24 31.48
N LEU A 92 12.72 -0.98 32.22
CA LEU A 92 13.16 -2.00 33.18
C LEU A 92 13.14 -3.44 32.62
N GLU A 93 12.76 -3.64 31.35
CA GLU A 93 12.82 -4.93 30.66
C GLU A 93 13.94 -4.88 29.59
N GLY A 94 14.86 -5.85 29.60
CA GLY A 94 15.95 -5.94 28.62
C GLY A 94 15.47 -6.43 27.26
N GLY A 95 16.05 -5.93 26.16
CA GLY A 95 15.65 -6.28 24.80
C GLY A 95 15.60 -5.08 23.85
N GLN A 96 14.72 -5.12 22.86
CA GLN A 96 14.56 -4.01 21.92
C GLN A 96 13.75 -2.87 22.56
N ILE A 97 14.34 -1.68 22.64
CA ILE A 97 13.69 -0.46 23.11
C ILE A 97 12.66 -0.02 22.06
N PRO A 98 11.44 0.38 22.48
CA PRO A 98 10.44 0.90 21.56
C PRO A 98 10.94 2.15 20.83
N THR A 99 10.38 2.42 19.66
CA THR A 99 10.45 3.75 19.07
C THR A 99 9.82 4.75 20.02
N ILE A 100 10.60 5.73 20.46
CA ILE A 100 10.14 6.83 21.31
C ILE A 100 9.98 8.06 20.42
N MET A 101 8.81 8.69 20.48
CA MET A 101 8.54 9.96 19.81
C MET A 101 8.26 11.02 20.87
N ALA A 102 9.08 12.05 20.95
CA ALA A 102 8.85 13.21 21.81
C ALA A 102 8.56 14.44 20.96
N ASP A 103 7.40 15.03 21.18
CA ASP A 103 6.94 16.27 20.57
C ASP A 103 6.77 17.32 21.66
N SER A 104 7.36 18.50 21.48
CA SER A 104 7.21 19.65 22.37
C SER A 104 7.47 19.30 23.85
N THR A 105 8.44 18.41 24.10
CA THR A 105 8.77 17.90 25.43
C THR A 105 10.07 18.54 25.93
N ASN A 106 10.05 19.24 27.06
CA ASN A 106 11.17 20.11 27.47
C ASN A 106 12.37 19.38 28.09
N ASP A 107 12.12 18.41 28.95
CA ASP A 107 13.13 17.64 29.69
C ASP A 107 12.75 16.16 29.71
N LEU A 108 13.59 15.30 29.11
CA LEU A 108 13.34 13.87 28.98
C LEU A 108 14.57 13.05 29.39
N THR A 109 14.47 12.30 30.48
CA THR A 109 15.48 11.33 30.89
C THR A 109 15.00 9.91 30.54
N ILE A 110 15.84 9.10 29.90
CA ILE A 110 15.54 7.71 29.55
C ILE A 110 16.58 6.79 30.20
N ASN A 111 16.16 6.05 31.22
CA ASN A 111 17.01 5.07 31.89
C ASN A 111 16.78 3.68 31.29
N VAL A 112 17.84 2.99 30.88
CA VAL A 112 17.77 1.69 30.18
C VAL A 112 18.71 0.66 30.78
N LEU A 113 18.36 -0.63 30.65
CA LEU A 113 19.26 -1.73 31.02
C LEU A 113 20.41 -1.90 30.02
N GLU A 114 21.55 -2.43 30.49
CA GLU A 114 22.76 -2.70 29.68
C GLU A 114 22.51 -3.58 28.46
N SER A 115 21.60 -4.55 28.58
CA SER A 115 21.28 -5.50 27.52
C SER A 115 20.31 -4.95 26.46
N SER A 116 19.93 -3.67 26.55
CA SER A 116 18.91 -3.08 25.69
C SER A 116 19.47 -2.55 24.37
N GLN A 117 18.78 -2.86 23.26
CA GLN A 117 19.09 -2.36 21.92
C GLN A 117 18.11 -1.25 21.53
N PHE A 118 18.62 -0.06 21.24
CA PHE A 118 17.82 1.10 20.84
C PHE A 118 17.18 0.92 19.45
N GLY A 119 15.89 1.22 19.34
CA GLY A 119 15.15 1.23 18.08
C GLY A 119 15.32 2.54 17.30
N SER A 120 14.60 3.59 17.69
CA SER A 120 14.70 4.94 17.13
C SER A 120 14.13 5.98 18.10
N LEU A 121 14.76 7.16 18.17
CA LEU A 121 14.27 8.30 18.95
C LEU A 121 13.93 9.45 18.00
N TYR A 122 12.67 9.88 18.01
CA TYR A 122 12.17 10.99 17.21
C TYR A 122 11.90 12.19 18.09
N LEU A 123 12.46 13.33 17.73
CA LEU A 123 12.36 14.56 18.51
C LEU A 123 11.81 15.68 17.64
N HIS A 124 10.73 16.31 18.09
CA HIS A 124 10.15 17.51 17.51
C HIS A 124 10.01 18.58 18.58
N GLN A 125 10.58 19.76 18.34
CA GLN A 125 10.47 20.91 19.26
C GLN A 125 10.71 20.56 20.74
N SER A 126 11.55 19.54 20.99
CA SER A 126 11.82 18.99 22.32
C SER A 126 13.21 19.42 22.77
N GLY A 127 13.37 19.58 24.08
CA GLY A 127 14.57 20.15 24.71
C GLY A 127 15.58 19.10 25.17
N ASN A 128 16.04 19.25 26.40
CA ASN A 128 17.11 18.46 27.01
C ASN A 128 16.74 16.97 27.04
N ILE A 129 17.63 16.12 26.55
CA ILE A 129 17.44 14.67 26.56
C ILE A 129 18.67 13.98 27.12
N GLU A 130 18.44 13.15 28.11
CA GLU A 130 19.45 12.37 28.80
C GLU A 130 19.11 10.90 28.64
N VAL A 131 20.11 10.08 28.29
CA VAL A 131 19.92 8.63 28.15
C VAL A 131 20.94 7.94 29.01
N CYS A 132 20.50 7.23 30.04
CA CYS A 132 21.37 6.73 31.10
C CYS A 132 21.24 5.22 31.24
N LYS A 133 22.31 4.56 31.63
CA LYS A 133 22.24 3.17 32.09
C LYS A 133 21.56 3.14 33.47
N LEU A 134 20.66 2.18 33.68
CA LEU A 134 19.90 2.06 34.92
C LEU A 134 20.85 1.93 36.12
N GLY A 135 20.75 2.86 37.07
CA GLY A 135 21.61 2.93 38.26
C GLY A 135 22.87 3.80 38.10
N GLU A 136 23.08 4.41 36.94
CA GLU A 136 24.14 5.39 36.71
C GLU A 136 23.61 6.84 36.76
N ASP A 137 24.51 7.78 37.04
CA ASP A 137 24.22 9.21 37.17
C ASP A 137 23.89 9.82 35.80
N PRO A 138 22.76 10.55 35.64
CA PRO A 138 22.40 11.18 34.36
C PRO A 138 23.47 12.09 33.78
N ASP A 139 24.23 12.77 34.63
CA ASP A 139 25.31 13.68 34.23
C ASP A 139 26.47 12.94 33.51
N LYS A 140 26.53 11.60 33.57
CA LYS A 140 27.58 10.80 32.90
C LYS A 140 27.30 10.52 31.42
N HIS A 141 26.04 10.54 31.00
CA HIS A 141 25.60 10.10 29.67
C HIS A 141 24.64 11.10 29.01
N SER A 142 24.87 12.39 29.27
CA SER A 142 24.11 13.47 28.62
C SER A 142 24.35 13.48 27.11
N VAL A 143 23.28 13.57 26.33
CA VAL A 143 23.38 13.69 24.86
C VAL A 143 23.42 15.18 24.49
N GLU A 144 24.61 15.68 24.19
CA GLU A 144 24.76 17.03 23.64
C GLU A 144 24.44 17.03 22.14
N PHE A 145 23.43 17.81 21.75
CA PHE A 145 23.09 18.01 20.35
C PHE A 145 23.95 19.12 19.72
N PRO A 146 24.36 18.98 18.45
CA PRO A 146 25.11 20.04 17.76
C PRO A 146 24.37 21.37 17.75
N GLU A 147 25.10 22.47 17.94
CA GLU A 147 24.57 23.82 17.69
C GLU A 147 24.04 23.91 16.24
N ASN A 148 22.79 24.33 16.08
CA ASN A 148 22.00 24.33 14.83
C ASN A 148 21.38 22.99 14.41
N THR A 149 21.14 22.06 15.33
CA THR A 149 20.22 20.92 15.06
C THR A 149 18.83 21.48 14.72
N PRO A 150 18.28 21.23 13.51
CA PRO A 150 16.99 21.80 13.11
C PRO A 150 15.81 21.28 13.99
N MET A 151 14.56 21.70 13.75
CA MET A 151 13.43 21.38 14.65
C MET A 151 12.83 19.95 14.55
N ASN A 152 13.19 19.15 13.53
CA ASN A 152 12.59 17.82 13.24
C ASN A 152 13.68 16.76 12.97
N PHE A 153 14.05 15.94 13.96
CA PHE A 153 15.16 14.98 13.80
C PHE A 153 14.79 13.57 14.25
N GLN A 154 15.30 12.60 13.49
CA GLN A 154 15.38 11.21 13.89
C GLN A 154 16.82 10.90 14.26
N PHE A 155 17.02 10.36 15.46
CA PHE A 155 18.30 9.82 15.90
C PHE A 155 18.19 8.30 16.03
N VAL A 156 19.22 7.61 15.54
CA VAL A 156 19.46 6.22 15.91
C VAL A 156 20.55 6.26 16.96
N VAL A 157 20.19 5.88 18.18
CA VAL A 157 21.13 5.81 19.29
C VAL A 157 21.58 4.36 19.40
N HIS A 158 22.86 4.10 19.66
CA HIS A 158 23.35 2.77 20.01
C HIS A 158 24.56 2.86 20.92
N TRP A 159 24.86 1.77 21.62
CA TRP A 159 26.07 1.65 22.43
C TRP A 159 27.25 1.25 21.53
N GLU A 160 28.35 1.99 21.57
CA GLU A 160 29.62 1.66 20.92
C GLU A 160 30.68 1.35 21.99
N LYS A 161 31.51 0.33 21.75
CA LYS A 161 32.60 -0.04 22.66
C LYS A 161 33.81 0.86 22.43
N ASP A 162 34.22 1.60 23.47
CA ASP A 162 35.43 2.42 23.50
C ASP A 162 36.38 1.90 24.60
N GLY A 163 37.20 0.90 24.24
CA GLY A 163 38.12 0.23 25.18
C GLY A 163 37.39 -0.69 26.17
N GLU A 164 37.61 -0.48 27.48
CA GLU A 164 36.88 -1.17 28.58
C GLU A 164 35.57 -0.45 28.95
N SER A 165 35.32 0.72 28.37
CA SER A 165 34.09 1.52 28.58
C SER A 165 33.16 1.45 27.36
N GLU A 166 31.87 1.59 27.59
CA GLU A 166 30.88 1.74 26.52
C GLU A 166 30.44 3.20 26.46
N LYS A 167 30.35 3.73 25.24
CA LYS A 167 29.90 5.10 24.97
C LYS A 167 28.59 5.04 24.20
N LEU A 168 27.65 5.88 24.58
CA LEU A 168 26.44 6.08 23.80
C LEU A 168 26.76 6.92 22.56
N VAL A 169 26.46 6.39 21.38
CA VAL A 169 26.70 7.05 20.10
C VAL A 169 25.37 7.34 19.43
N CYS A 170 25.14 8.62 19.17
CA CYS A 170 24.02 9.09 18.38
C CYS A 170 24.45 9.15 16.91
N GLU A 171 24.03 8.19 16.11
CA GLU A 171 24.23 8.24 14.67
C GLU A 171 23.19 9.18 14.05
N LYS A 172 23.69 10.24 13.41
CA LYS A 172 22.85 11.23 12.73
C LYS A 172 22.26 10.64 11.46
N VAL A 173 20.98 10.29 11.49
CA VAL A 173 20.22 10.01 10.26
C VAL A 173 19.50 11.29 9.84
N VAL A 174 20.13 12.06 8.95
CA VAL A 174 19.54 13.29 8.39
C VAL A 174 18.39 12.91 7.45
N ARG A 175 17.16 12.89 7.97
CA ARG A 175 15.94 12.98 7.15
C ARG A 175 15.25 14.30 7.45
N GLU A 176 15.39 15.29 6.56
CA GLU A 176 14.43 16.39 6.52
C GLU A 176 13.11 15.84 5.99
N GLY A 177 12.20 15.49 6.90
CA GLY A 177 10.93 14.85 6.60
C GLY A 177 9.95 14.99 7.75
N VAL A 178 8.65 14.99 7.41
CA VAL A 178 7.53 15.37 8.28
C VAL A 178 7.46 14.50 9.53
N PHE A 179 7.46 15.14 10.70
CA PHE A 179 7.14 14.50 11.98
C PHE A 179 5.71 13.92 11.88
N PRO A 180 5.48 12.63 12.14
CA PRO A 180 4.13 12.07 12.13
C PRO A 180 3.39 12.58 13.38
N THR A 181 2.95 13.85 13.40
CA THR A 181 2.19 14.37 14.54
C THR A 181 0.81 13.72 14.58
N THR A 182 0.40 13.38 15.80
CA THR A 182 -0.94 12.91 16.13
C THR A 182 -2.00 13.91 15.68
N GLU A 183 -1.71 15.21 15.62
CA GLU A 183 -2.60 16.23 15.05
C GLU A 183 -2.93 16.00 13.58
N ARG A 184 -1.97 15.57 12.76
CA ARG A 184 -2.24 15.28 11.35
C ARG A 184 -3.09 14.02 11.21
N LYS A 185 -2.78 12.95 11.96
CA LYS A 185 -3.61 11.73 11.99
C LYS A 185 -5.00 11.99 12.58
N LEU A 186 -5.10 12.81 13.61
CA LEU A 186 -6.36 13.20 14.26
C LEU A 186 -7.18 14.11 13.35
N LYS A 187 -6.54 15.02 12.61
CA LYS A 187 -7.19 15.85 11.59
C LYS A 187 -7.64 15.00 10.40
N GLU A 188 -6.82 14.05 9.95
CA GLU A 188 -7.17 13.08 8.92
C GLU A 188 -8.34 12.19 9.38
N ASP A 189 -8.36 11.76 10.64
CA ASP A 189 -9.45 10.97 11.25
C ASP A 189 -10.72 11.80 11.51
N GLN A 190 -10.59 13.08 11.91
CA GLN A 190 -11.71 14.01 12.04
C GLN A 190 -12.32 14.35 10.67
N GLU A 191 -11.49 14.59 9.66
CA GLU A 191 -11.93 14.80 8.28
C GLU A 191 -12.51 13.53 7.66
N ARG A 192 -12.03 12.34 8.05
CA ARG A 192 -12.63 11.04 7.66
C ARG A 192 -13.98 10.85 8.34
N THR A 193 -14.07 11.12 9.64
CA THR A 193 -15.32 11.05 10.43
C THR A 193 -16.37 12.04 9.93
N ALA A 194 -15.97 13.27 9.61
CA ALA A 194 -16.85 14.29 9.03
C ALA A 194 -17.39 13.86 7.65
N ARG A 195 -16.55 13.29 6.79
CA ARG A 195 -16.97 12.74 5.48
C ARG A 195 -17.92 11.56 5.64
N ASP A 196 -17.75 10.73 6.67
CA ASP A 196 -18.62 9.59 6.92
C ASP A 196 -19.96 9.99 7.55
N LEU A 197 -19.98 11.01 8.41
CA LEU A 197 -21.21 11.67 8.89
C LEU A 197 -21.99 12.34 7.75
N GLU A 198 -21.29 12.98 6.81
CA GLU A 198 -21.91 13.59 5.63
C GLU A 198 -22.52 12.53 4.68
N LYS A 199 -21.87 11.37 4.55
CA LYS A 199 -22.43 10.20 3.85
C LYS A 199 -23.65 9.63 4.57
N MET A 200 -23.64 9.55 5.90
CA MET A 200 -24.80 9.10 6.69
C MET A 200 -25.98 10.07 6.56
N ALA A 201 -25.75 11.38 6.65
CA ALA A 201 -26.78 12.40 6.45
C ALA A 201 -27.37 12.33 5.03
N THR A 202 -26.53 12.10 4.02
CA THR A 202 -26.98 11.91 2.63
C THR A 202 -27.82 10.64 2.47
N ALA A 203 -27.46 9.54 3.14
CA ALA A 203 -28.21 8.28 3.11
C ALA A 203 -29.57 8.37 3.83
N LEU A 204 -29.68 9.20 4.88
CA LEU A 204 -30.93 9.52 5.57
C LEU A 204 -31.87 10.39 4.73
N VAL A 205 -31.32 11.39 4.02
CA VAL A 205 -32.10 12.28 3.13
C VAL A 205 -32.60 11.55 1.87
N ASP A 206 -31.87 10.55 1.38
CA ASP A 206 -32.27 9.74 0.22
C ASP A 206 -33.28 8.61 0.57
N GLY A 207 -33.85 8.62 1.79
CA GLY A 207 -34.99 7.76 2.16
C GLY A 207 -34.68 6.26 2.21
N LYS A 208 -33.41 5.86 2.29
CA LYS A 208 -32.99 4.44 2.31
C LYS A 208 -32.88 3.83 3.72
N TRP A 209 -33.35 4.53 4.74
CA TRP A 209 -33.32 4.07 6.13
C TRP A 209 -34.75 3.83 6.63
N ASP A 210 -35.18 2.56 6.63
CA ASP A 210 -36.51 2.16 7.08
C ASP A 210 -36.50 1.86 8.59
N MET A 211 -37.07 2.76 9.40
CA MET A 211 -37.11 2.66 10.87
C MET A 211 -38.05 1.55 11.38
N ALA A 212 -38.90 0.96 10.54
CA ALA A 212 -39.90 -0.02 10.98
C ALA A 212 -39.32 -1.41 11.29
N SER A 213 -38.13 -1.74 10.76
CA SER A 213 -37.56 -3.09 10.85
C SER A 213 -36.75 -3.38 12.12
N ASN A 214 -36.54 -2.40 13.01
CA ASN A 214 -35.61 -2.54 14.14
C ASN A 214 -36.22 -2.28 15.53
N SER A 215 -37.54 -2.35 15.69
CA SER A 215 -38.25 -2.11 16.95
C SER A 215 -38.09 -3.20 18.04
N LYS A 216 -37.11 -4.11 17.91
CA LYS A 216 -36.87 -5.19 18.88
C LYS A 216 -35.47 -5.16 19.52
N LYS A 217 -35.00 -4.02 20.05
CA LYS A 217 -33.89 -3.99 21.05
C LYS A 217 -34.07 -2.86 22.08
N SER A 218 -34.24 -3.28 23.34
CA SER A 218 -34.25 -2.61 24.66
C SER A 218 -34.55 -1.09 24.80
N PRO A 219 -35.37 -0.68 25.80
CA PRO A 219 -35.78 0.70 26.04
C PRO A 219 -34.66 1.68 26.45
N ALA A 220 -33.49 1.20 26.88
CA ALA A 220 -32.35 2.05 27.24
C ALA A 220 -31.69 2.80 26.05
N SER A 221 -32.03 2.42 24.81
CA SER A 221 -31.48 3.04 23.59
C SER A 221 -32.28 4.27 23.11
N LYS A 222 -33.54 4.43 23.52
CA LYS A 222 -34.40 5.55 23.07
C LYS A 222 -34.00 6.89 23.69
N THR A 223 -33.72 6.90 24.99
CA THR A 223 -33.37 8.12 25.74
C THR A 223 -32.03 8.73 25.31
N ASN A 224 -31.04 7.93 24.94
CA ASN A 224 -29.74 8.43 24.48
C ASN A 224 -29.79 8.95 23.04
N ILE A 225 -30.66 8.40 22.19
CA ILE A 225 -30.80 8.82 20.79
C ILE A 225 -31.58 10.15 20.70
N GLU A 226 -32.64 10.33 21.49
CA GLU A 226 -33.38 11.61 21.54
C GLU A 226 -32.52 12.75 22.11
N ALA A 227 -31.65 12.47 23.08
CA ALA A 227 -30.68 13.45 23.61
C ALA A 227 -29.62 13.85 22.56
N LEU A 228 -29.14 12.90 21.75
CA LEU A 228 -28.20 13.14 20.66
C LEU A 228 -28.82 13.97 19.52
N PHE A 229 -30.10 13.73 19.19
CA PHE A 229 -30.82 14.55 18.21
C PHE A 229 -31.09 15.98 18.70
N ALA A 230 -31.35 16.17 20.00
CA ALA A 230 -31.52 17.50 20.58
C ALA A 230 -30.20 18.30 20.63
N LEU A 231 -29.05 17.64 20.79
CA LEU A 231 -27.73 18.26 20.71
C LEU A 231 -27.40 18.69 19.27
N ALA A 232 -27.64 17.81 18.29
CA ALA A 232 -27.39 18.08 16.88
C ALA A 232 -28.26 19.24 16.34
N ASP A 233 -29.53 19.35 16.78
CA ASP A 233 -30.42 20.44 16.38
C ASP A 233 -30.03 21.79 17.02
N LYS A 234 -29.39 21.77 18.20
CA LYS A 234 -28.80 22.95 18.84
C LYS A 234 -27.56 23.44 18.09
N ASP A 235 -26.66 22.54 17.71
CA ASP A 235 -25.43 22.87 16.98
C ASP A 235 -25.71 23.32 15.55
N GLN A 236 -26.72 22.74 14.89
CA GLN A 236 -27.16 23.18 13.57
C GLN A 236 -27.77 24.59 13.59
N LYS A 237 -28.52 24.94 14.64
CA LYS A 237 -29.07 26.30 14.83
C LYS A 237 -27.99 27.32 15.22
N ALA A 238 -26.92 26.91 15.90
CA ALA A 238 -25.76 27.74 16.18
C ALA A 238 -24.96 28.02 14.89
N LEU A 239 -24.65 26.97 14.13
CA LEU A 239 -23.96 27.08 12.84
C LEU A 239 -24.73 27.93 11.82
N GLN A 240 -26.06 27.83 11.75
CA GLN A 240 -26.87 28.67 10.88
C GLN A 240 -26.90 30.15 11.30
N ARG A 241 -26.80 30.45 12.60
CA ARG A 241 -26.65 31.83 13.09
C ARG A 241 -25.28 32.40 12.74
N ASP A 242 -24.22 31.62 12.92
CA ASP A 242 -22.85 32.03 12.60
C ASP A 242 -22.67 32.25 11.09
N TYR A 243 -23.29 31.42 10.27
CA TYR A 243 -23.30 31.58 8.81
C TYR A 243 -24.06 32.84 8.36
N LYS A 244 -25.17 33.17 9.03
CA LYS A 244 -25.95 34.39 8.74
C LYS A 244 -25.19 35.65 9.17
N ASN A 245 -24.51 35.60 10.31
CA ASN A 245 -23.65 36.69 10.82
C ASN A 245 -22.40 36.89 9.94
N ALA A 246 -21.83 35.83 9.38
CA ALA A 246 -20.72 35.91 8.42
C ALA A 246 -21.17 36.47 7.05
N SER A 247 -22.39 36.13 6.60
CA SER A 247 -23.00 36.67 5.38
C SER A 247 -23.30 38.17 5.47
N GLU A 248 -23.68 38.69 6.64
CA GLU A 248 -23.96 40.11 6.85
C GLU A 248 -22.68 40.97 7.01
N LYS A 249 -21.54 40.35 7.41
CA LYS A 249 -20.23 41.02 7.43
C LYS A 249 -19.59 41.13 6.04
N ASN A 250 -19.86 40.20 5.13
CA ASN A 250 -19.29 40.19 3.77
C ASN A 250 -20.02 41.10 2.76
N SER A 251 -21.18 41.68 3.12
CA SER A 251 -21.88 42.65 2.27
C SER A 251 -21.45 44.12 2.49
N LYS A 252 -20.49 44.37 3.39
CA LYS A 252 -19.98 45.72 3.71
C LYS A 252 -18.59 46.06 3.16
N ILE A 253 -17.96 45.17 2.39
CA ILE A 253 -16.62 45.42 1.82
C ILE A 253 -16.63 45.11 0.32
N THR A 254 -17.35 45.93 -0.46
CA THR A 254 -17.04 46.27 -1.87
C THR A 254 -18.10 47.24 -2.39
N SER A 255 -17.79 48.54 -2.45
CA SER A 255 -18.12 49.46 -3.56
C SER A 255 -18.06 50.91 -3.10
N SER A 256 -16.97 51.59 -3.47
CA SER A 256 -16.97 53.04 -3.65
C SER A 256 -16.21 53.34 -4.94
N ARG A 257 -16.94 53.60 -6.02
CA ARG A 257 -16.64 54.62 -7.02
C ARG A 257 -17.75 54.66 -8.08
N ASP A 258 -18.24 55.87 -8.24
CA ASP A 258 -19.38 56.35 -9.01
C ASP A 258 -19.21 56.21 -10.53
N VAL A 259 -20.30 55.89 -11.26
CA VAL A 259 -20.81 56.63 -12.44
C VAL A 259 -22.33 56.37 -12.59
N LYS A 260 -23.06 57.42 -12.97
CA LYS A 260 -24.52 57.61 -13.09
C LYS A 260 -25.25 56.81 -14.21
N PRO A 261 -26.60 56.76 -14.20
CA PRO A 261 -27.42 55.84 -15.00
C PRO A 261 -28.22 56.49 -16.15
N GLU A 262 -28.49 55.68 -17.18
CA GLU A 262 -29.56 55.82 -18.18
C GLU A 262 -29.97 54.41 -18.62
N SER A 263 -31.18 54.05 -19.10
CA SER A 263 -32.53 54.58 -19.06
C SER A 263 -33.48 53.38 -19.33
N LYS A 264 -34.75 53.50 -18.95
CA LYS A 264 -35.78 52.45 -19.01
C LYS A 264 -36.30 52.18 -20.43
N SER A 265 -36.63 50.93 -20.75
CA SER A 265 -37.83 50.64 -21.54
C SER A 265 -38.50 49.34 -21.09
N LYS A 266 -39.82 49.42 -20.97
CA LYS A 266 -40.75 48.40 -20.45
C LYS A 266 -41.19 47.47 -21.58
N GLY A 267 -41.34 46.19 -21.28
CA GLY A 267 -42.11 45.25 -22.08
C GLY A 267 -42.42 43.98 -21.30
N LYS A 268 -43.68 43.82 -20.87
CA LYS A 268 -44.21 42.60 -20.25
C LYS A 268 -44.00 41.39 -21.18
N PRO A 269 -43.87 40.18 -20.63
CA PRO A 269 -44.63 39.09 -21.21
C PRO A 269 -45.35 38.20 -20.20
N CYS A 270 -46.43 37.62 -20.73
CA CYS A 270 -47.31 36.60 -20.20
C CYS A 270 -46.59 35.36 -19.63
N LYS A 271 -47.28 34.64 -18.75
CA LYS A 271 -46.97 33.28 -18.30
C LYS A 271 -46.83 32.30 -19.48
N PRO A 272 -45.81 31.42 -19.44
CA PRO A 272 -45.91 30.07 -20.01
C PRO A 272 -45.34 29.01 -19.00
N PRO A 273 -45.36 27.70 -19.29
CA PRO A 273 -45.91 26.67 -18.39
C PRO A 273 -44.83 25.81 -17.71
N ALA A 274 -45.30 24.82 -16.93
CA ALA A 274 -44.53 23.85 -16.17
C ALA A 274 -43.30 23.27 -16.90
N ALA A 275 -42.13 23.38 -16.26
CA ALA A 275 -40.89 22.75 -16.67
C ALA A 275 -40.53 21.62 -15.71
N SER A 276 -40.67 20.38 -16.19
CA SER A 276 -39.94 19.22 -15.71
C SER A 276 -38.44 19.42 -16.01
N GLY A 277 -37.62 19.48 -14.96
CA GLY A 277 -36.17 19.66 -15.11
C GLY A 277 -35.45 19.49 -13.78
N SER A 278 -35.34 18.25 -13.30
CA SER A 278 -34.46 17.90 -12.20
C SER A 278 -32.99 18.12 -12.62
N LYS A 279 -32.35 19.18 -12.13
CA LYS A 279 -30.90 19.32 -12.15
C LYS A 279 -30.28 18.13 -11.38
N PRO A 280 -29.36 17.35 -11.96
CA PRO A 280 -28.69 16.30 -11.20
C PRO A 280 -27.75 16.94 -10.17
N LYS A 281 -27.91 16.55 -8.89
CA LYS A 281 -26.98 16.86 -7.80
C LYS A 281 -25.58 16.29 -8.11
N PRO A 282 -24.49 16.98 -7.74
CA PRO A 282 -23.14 16.50 -7.98
C PRO A 282 -22.84 15.28 -7.11
N LYS A 283 -22.25 14.24 -7.71
CA LYS A 283 -21.72 13.05 -7.01
C LYS A 283 -20.22 13.25 -6.71
N PRO A 284 -19.71 12.75 -5.58
CA PRO A 284 -18.30 12.86 -5.22
C PRO A 284 -17.43 12.08 -6.23
N GLY A 285 -16.52 12.77 -6.92
CA GLY A 285 -15.94 12.30 -8.18
C GLY A 285 -14.48 11.87 -8.11
N ASN A 286 -14.22 10.57 -8.31
CA ASN A 286 -12.95 10.02 -8.81
C ASN A 286 -13.02 9.67 -10.32
N ASN A 287 -14.10 10.06 -10.99
CA ASN A 287 -14.31 9.87 -12.43
C ASN A 287 -13.88 11.12 -13.19
N ILE A 288 -13.28 10.92 -14.37
CA ILE A 288 -13.08 11.99 -15.35
C ILE A 288 -14.46 12.52 -15.74
N SER A 289 -14.81 13.72 -15.27
CA SER A 289 -16.15 14.27 -15.44
C SER A 289 -16.29 15.06 -16.74
N SER A 290 -15.18 15.55 -17.31
CA SER A 290 -15.20 16.37 -18.51
C SER A 290 -14.68 15.62 -19.74
N GLU A 291 -15.32 15.83 -20.89
CA GLU A 291 -14.84 15.29 -22.19
C GLU A 291 -13.47 15.88 -22.58
N ILE A 292 -13.11 17.05 -22.01
CA ILE A 292 -11.80 17.69 -22.19
C ILE A 292 -10.69 16.84 -21.58
N GLU A 293 -10.89 16.30 -20.38
CA GLU A 293 -9.91 15.45 -19.69
C GLU A 293 -9.73 14.08 -20.36
N LYS A 294 -10.70 13.64 -21.19
CA LYS A 294 -10.63 12.38 -21.94
C LYS A 294 -9.92 12.53 -23.29
N LYS A 295 -9.67 13.77 -23.72
CA LYS A 295 -9.02 14.07 -25.00
C LYS A 295 -7.64 13.43 -25.06
N GLU A 296 -7.39 12.73 -26.15
CA GLU A 296 -6.08 12.16 -26.46
C GLU A 296 -5.25 13.15 -27.29
N TYR A 297 -3.95 13.17 -27.02
CA TYR A 297 -2.96 14.00 -27.67
C TYR A 297 -1.90 13.10 -28.30
N PHE A 298 -1.25 13.62 -29.35
CA PHE A 298 -0.18 12.94 -30.07
C PHE A 298 0.91 13.95 -30.42
N ASP A 299 2.13 13.68 -29.94
CA ASP A 299 3.31 14.42 -30.38
C ASP A 299 3.56 14.13 -31.87
N SER A 300 4.07 15.12 -32.59
CA SER A 300 4.55 14.90 -33.95
C SER A 300 5.75 13.95 -33.96
N GLU A 301 6.03 13.31 -35.08
CA GLU A 301 7.18 12.39 -35.21
C GLU A 301 8.52 13.05 -34.82
N GLY A 302 8.73 14.31 -35.20
CA GLY A 302 9.91 15.08 -34.81
C GLY A 302 9.99 15.34 -33.31
N ALA A 303 8.89 15.84 -32.71
CA ALA A 303 8.84 16.10 -31.27
C ALA A 303 9.02 14.81 -30.45
N LEU A 304 8.42 13.70 -30.89
CA LEU A 304 8.58 12.40 -30.26
C LEU A 304 10.04 11.91 -30.33
N ALA A 305 10.70 12.08 -31.47
CA ALA A 305 12.11 11.71 -31.64
C ALA A 305 13.01 12.52 -30.70
N GLU A 306 12.85 13.85 -30.66
CA GLU A 306 13.61 14.74 -29.77
C GLU A 306 13.40 14.38 -28.29
N LYS A 307 12.15 14.22 -27.86
CA LYS A 307 11.80 13.81 -26.50
C LYS A 307 12.38 12.44 -26.15
N THR A 308 12.43 11.50 -27.11
CA THR A 308 13.03 10.18 -26.90
C THR A 308 14.54 10.28 -26.67
N VAL A 309 15.25 11.08 -27.47
CA VAL A 309 16.70 11.32 -27.29
C VAL A 309 16.96 11.95 -25.93
N GLN A 310 16.16 12.94 -25.54
CA GLN A 310 16.29 13.59 -24.24
C GLN A 310 15.99 12.63 -23.08
N LEU A 311 14.99 11.76 -23.21
CA LEU A 311 14.69 10.73 -22.23
C LEU A 311 15.84 9.73 -22.07
N ALA A 312 16.39 9.24 -23.19
CA ALA A 312 17.53 8.34 -23.18
C ALA A 312 18.74 8.97 -22.48
N LYS A 313 19.00 10.27 -22.72
CA LYS A 313 20.03 11.03 -22.02
C LYS A 313 19.77 11.06 -20.50
N TRP A 314 18.56 11.42 -20.07
CA TRP A 314 18.23 11.47 -18.64
C TRP A 314 18.32 10.11 -17.95
N ILE A 315 17.97 9.01 -18.64
CA ILE A 315 18.14 7.66 -18.09
C ILE A 315 19.62 7.34 -17.86
N ARG A 316 20.50 7.69 -18.81
CA ARG A 316 21.95 7.47 -18.67
C ARG A 316 22.58 8.32 -17.56
N GLU A 317 22.09 9.53 -17.37
CA GLU A 317 22.60 10.48 -16.37
C GLU A 317 22.02 10.25 -14.96
N SER A 318 20.90 9.55 -14.86
CA SER A 318 20.19 9.30 -13.59
C SER A 318 20.95 8.30 -12.73
N ASN A 319 21.16 8.64 -11.46
CA ASN A 319 21.73 7.71 -10.50
C ASN A 319 20.68 6.69 -10.04
N TYR A 320 19.43 7.12 -9.98
CA TYR A 320 18.33 6.31 -9.48
C TYR A 320 17.04 6.59 -10.25
N CYS A 321 16.88 5.90 -11.37
CA CYS A 321 15.66 5.96 -12.18
C CYS A 321 14.63 4.94 -11.68
N ILE A 322 13.39 5.39 -11.50
CA ILE A 322 12.23 4.50 -11.27
C ILE A 322 11.20 4.63 -12.39
N MET A 323 10.40 3.59 -12.57
CA MET A 323 9.25 3.63 -13.47
C MET A 323 7.95 3.49 -12.69
N PHE A 324 6.95 4.28 -13.05
CA PHE A 324 5.62 4.24 -12.47
C PHE A 324 4.60 3.83 -13.55
N THR A 325 3.98 2.67 -13.44
CA THR A 325 3.13 2.12 -14.49
C THR A 325 1.65 2.06 -14.10
N GLY A 326 0.78 2.46 -15.04
CA GLY A 326 -0.66 2.28 -14.97
C GLY A 326 -1.19 1.43 -16.12
N ALA A 327 -2.52 1.33 -16.21
CA ALA A 327 -3.19 0.38 -17.10
C ALA A 327 -2.85 0.58 -18.59
N GLY A 328 -2.41 1.78 -18.97
CA GLY A 328 -2.01 2.10 -20.34
C GLY A 328 -0.93 1.17 -20.90
N VAL A 329 0.01 0.68 -20.08
CA VAL A 329 1.10 -0.21 -20.53
C VAL A 329 0.62 -1.60 -21.00
N SER A 330 -0.59 -2.00 -20.59
CA SER A 330 -1.21 -3.28 -20.91
C SER A 330 -2.25 -3.18 -22.05
N THR A 331 -2.52 -1.97 -22.56
CA THR A 331 -3.56 -1.78 -23.60
C THR A 331 -3.25 -2.47 -24.92
N SER A 332 -1.97 -2.59 -25.29
CA SER A 332 -1.53 -3.32 -26.49
C SER A 332 -1.64 -4.84 -26.35
N THR A 333 -1.78 -5.37 -25.13
CA THR A 333 -1.97 -6.81 -24.86
C THR A 333 -3.43 -7.23 -24.91
N GLY A 334 -4.34 -6.32 -25.26
CA GLY A 334 -5.78 -6.55 -25.28
C GLY A 334 -6.50 -6.33 -23.95
N ILE A 335 -5.78 -5.90 -22.89
CA ILE A 335 -6.38 -5.55 -21.60
C ILE A 335 -6.83 -4.09 -21.65
N PRO A 336 -8.13 -3.78 -21.53
CA PRO A 336 -8.59 -2.39 -21.57
C PRO A 336 -8.10 -1.59 -20.37
N ASP A 337 -7.88 -0.30 -20.58
CA ASP A 337 -7.63 0.63 -19.49
C ASP A 337 -8.91 0.94 -18.72
N PHE A 338 -8.83 1.90 -17.79
CA PHE A 338 -9.95 2.27 -16.93
C PHE A 338 -10.71 3.50 -17.41
N ARG A 339 -10.05 4.47 -18.06
CA ARG A 339 -10.55 5.85 -18.19
C ARG A 339 -10.50 6.44 -19.61
N SER A 340 -10.00 5.70 -20.60
CA SER A 340 -10.04 6.15 -21.99
C SER A 340 -11.46 6.47 -22.44
N GLY A 341 -11.59 7.57 -23.18
CA GLY A 341 -12.89 8.08 -23.65
C GLY A 341 -13.54 7.19 -24.71
N MET A 342 -14.79 7.50 -25.04
CA MET A 342 -15.56 6.75 -26.05
C MET A 342 -14.93 6.72 -27.45
N ASN A 343 -14.17 7.76 -27.79
CA ASN A 343 -13.52 7.95 -29.09
C ASN A 343 -12.01 7.64 -29.05
N THR A 344 -11.56 6.82 -28.09
CA THR A 344 -10.15 6.48 -27.94
C THR A 344 -9.59 5.77 -29.17
N VAL A 345 -8.31 6.03 -29.47
CA VAL A 345 -7.58 5.30 -30.54
C VAL A 345 -7.15 3.89 -30.12
N LEU A 346 -7.34 3.52 -28.86
CA LEU A 346 -6.90 2.23 -28.34
C LEU A 346 -7.73 1.09 -28.92
N PRO A 347 -7.09 -0.01 -29.36
CA PRO A 347 -7.79 -1.15 -29.97
C PRO A 347 -8.71 -1.88 -28.98
N THR A 348 -8.47 -1.72 -27.67
CA THR A 348 -9.31 -2.24 -26.59
C THR A 348 -10.65 -1.52 -26.45
N GLY A 349 -10.81 -0.38 -27.13
CA GLY A 349 -11.95 0.50 -27.01
C GLY A 349 -11.93 1.30 -25.69
N PRO A 350 -13.07 1.92 -25.33
CA PRO A 350 -13.18 2.82 -24.19
C PRO A 350 -12.87 2.12 -22.87
N GLY A 351 -12.38 2.88 -21.90
CA GLY A 351 -11.98 2.37 -20.60
C GLY A 351 -13.14 1.72 -19.83
N ILE A 352 -12.82 0.83 -18.89
CA ILE A 352 -13.82 0.07 -18.12
C ILE A 352 -14.83 0.98 -17.42
N TRP A 353 -14.37 2.07 -16.77
CA TRP A 353 -15.27 3.00 -16.08
C TRP A 353 -16.06 3.88 -17.05
N GLU A 354 -15.47 4.25 -18.20
CA GLU A 354 -16.17 5.02 -19.22
C GLU A 354 -17.33 4.21 -19.83
N ARG A 355 -17.07 2.95 -20.21
CA ARG A 355 -18.12 2.04 -20.70
C ARG A 355 -19.24 1.89 -19.70
N LYS A 356 -18.89 1.67 -18.42
CA LYS A 356 -19.86 1.56 -17.33
C LYS A 356 -20.67 2.84 -17.15
N ALA A 357 -20.03 4.01 -17.23
CA ALA A 357 -20.68 5.30 -17.08
C ALA A 357 -21.64 5.63 -18.25
N LYS A 358 -21.28 5.26 -19.48
CA LYS A 358 -22.09 5.50 -20.68
C LYS A 358 -23.11 4.38 -20.97
N GLY A 359 -23.14 3.33 -20.16
CA GLY A 359 -24.03 2.17 -20.38
C GLY A 359 -23.73 1.40 -21.66
N VAL A 360 -22.53 1.57 -22.22
CA VAL A 360 -22.15 0.93 -23.48
C VAL A 360 -21.66 -0.48 -23.17
N GLN A 361 -22.46 -1.48 -23.53
CA GLN A 361 -21.94 -2.82 -23.77
C GLN A 361 -21.28 -2.81 -25.15
N LEU A 362 -20.02 -3.25 -25.25
CA LEU A 362 -19.45 -3.54 -26.56
C LEU A 362 -20.41 -4.51 -27.25
N PRO A 363 -20.76 -4.31 -28.53
CA PRO A 363 -21.46 -5.36 -29.27
C PRO A 363 -20.67 -6.64 -29.06
N SER A 364 -21.36 -7.75 -28.84
CA SER A 364 -20.77 -9.08 -28.70
C SER A 364 -20.13 -9.54 -30.02
N GLN A 365 -19.26 -8.72 -30.60
CA GLN A 365 -18.42 -9.09 -31.72
C GLN A 365 -17.39 -10.04 -31.13
N LYS A 366 -17.67 -11.34 -31.22
CA LYS A 366 -16.85 -12.46 -31.73
C LYS A 366 -15.30 -12.33 -31.79
N LYS A 367 -14.66 -11.39 -31.10
CA LYS A 367 -13.24 -11.39 -30.76
C LYS A 367 -13.21 -11.84 -29.31
N LYS A 368 -12.73 -13.07 -29.09
CA LYS A 368 -12.36 -13.57 -27.77
C LYS A 368 -11.60 -12.46 -27.06
N THR A 369 -12.22 -11.79 -26.10
CA THR A 369 -11.48 -10.92 -25.18
C THR A 369 -10.49 -11.87 -24.54
N LEU A 370 -9.20 -11.75 -24.91
CA LEU A 370 -8.19 -12.63 -24.36
C LEU A 370 -8.31 -12.54 -22.85
N SER A 371 -8.45 -13.69 -22.19
CA SER A 371 -8.42 -13.73 -20.74
C SER A 371 -7.12 -13.04 -20.29
N VAL A 372 -7.14 -12.30 -19.19
CA VAL A 372 -5.91 -11.71 -18.61
C VAL A 372 -4.83 -12.79 -18.43
N LEU A 373 -5.25 -14.03 -18.12
CA LEU A 373 -4.37 -15.19 -18.01
C LEU A 373 -3.70 -15.57 -19.33
N GLN A 374 -4.23 -15.18 -20.48
CA GLN A 374 -3.66 -15.44 -21.82
C GLN A 374 -2.95 -14.21 -22.41
N ALA A 375 -2.98 -13.08 -21.72
CA ALA A 375 -2.29 -11.88 -22.18
C ALA A 375 -0.77 -12.11 -22.16
N ILE A 376 -0.11 -11.79 -23.27
CA ILE A 376 1.34 -11.80 -23.41
C ILE A 376 1.86 -10.42 -22.98
N PRO A 377 2.92 -10.34 -22.16
CA PRO A 377 3.52 -9.06 -21.78
C PRO A 377 3.87 -8.21 -23.01
N SER A 378 3.54 -6.92 -22.98
CA SER A 378 3.82 -5.99 -24.09
C SER A 378 5.34 -5.76 -24.26
N PRO A 379 5.79 -5.23 -25.42
CA PRO A 379 7.16 -4.76 -25.59
C PRO A 379 7.62 -3.83 -24.46
N SER A 380 6.71 -3.00 -23.94
CA SER A 380 6.99 -2.15 -22.78
C SER A 380 7.32 -2.95 -21.52
N HIS A 381 6.58 -4.01 -21.20
CA HIS A 381 6.91 -4.88 -20.05
C HIS A 381 8.26 -5.55 -20.23
N MET A 382 8.57 -6.05 -21.43
CA MET A 382 9.84 -6.72 -21.71
C MET A 382 11.03 -5.75 -21.69
N ALA A 383 10.84 -4.52 -22.16
CA ALA A 383 11.84 -3.47 -22.05
C ALA A 383 12.12 -3.08 -20.60
N ILE A 384 11.09 -3.01 -19.74
CA ILE A 384 11.26 -2.74 -18.31
C ILE A 384 12.14 -3.81 -17.65
N VAL A 385 11.93 -5.10 -17.98
CA VAL A 385 12.81 -6.18 -17.49
C VAL A 385 14.25 -5.93 -17.94
N LYS A 386 14.48 -5.65 -19.22
CA LYS A 386 15.82 -5.40 -19.75
C LYS A 386 16.49 -4.19 -19.10
N LEU A 387 15.77 -3.08 -18.95
CA LEU A 387 16.29 -1.88 -18.30
C LEU A 387 16.63 -2.11 -16.83
N GLN A 388 15.88 -2.99 -16.14
CA GLN A 388 16.19 -3.38 -14.76
C GLN A 388 17.43 -4.29 -14.71
N GLU A 389 17.54 -5.26 -15.63
CA GLU A 389 18.71 -6.15 -15.75
C GLU A 389 20.01 -5.37 -16.02
N GLU A 390 19.95 -4.33 -16.87
CA GLU A 390 21.07 -3.41 -17.12
C GLU A 390 21.31 -2.41 -15.97
N GLY A 391 20.50 -2.46 -14.92
CA GLY A 391 20.59 -1.55 -13.78
C GLY A 391 20.24 -0.09 -14.07
N LEU A 392 19.71 0.22 -15.26
CA LEU A 392 19.26 1.56 -15.63
C LEU A 392 17.98 1.95 -14.90
N VAL A 393 17.08 1.00 -14.67
CA VAL A 393 15.88 1.19 -13.84
C VAL A 393 16.07 0.45 -12.52
N LYS A 394 16.04 1.18 -11.40
CA LYS A 394 16.28 0.63 -10.07
C LYS A 394 15.03 0.04 -9.41
N PHE A 395 13.85 0.54 -9.80
CA PHE A 395 12.60 0.13 -9.19
C PHE A 395 11.39 0.43 -10.08
N VAL A 396 10.36 -0.40 -9.96
CA VAL A 396 9.08 -0.26 -10.67
C VAL A 396 7.95 -0.17 -9.65
N VAL A 397 7.13 0.87 -9.76
CA VAL A 397 5.90 1.04 -8.99
C VAL A 397 4.73 0.81 -9.95
N SER A 398 3.86 -0.14 -9.65
CA SER A 398 2.74 -0.50 -10.52
C SER A 398 1.40 -0.34 -9.82
N GLN A 399 0.46 0.27 -10.54
CA GLN A 399 -0.96 0.32 -10.19
C GLN A 399 -1.77 -0.83 -10.82
N ASN A 400 -1.13 -1.64 -11.67
CA ASN A 400 -1.79 -2.67 -12.44
C ASN A 400 -1.95 -3.94 -11.62
N THR A 401 -3.11 -4.57 -11.77
CA THR A 401 -3.45 -5.84 -11.12
C THR A 401 -3.34 -7.04 -12.04
N ASP A 402 -2.99 -6.84 -13.32
CA ASP A 402 -2.98 -7.87 -14.38
C ASP A 402 -1.87 -8.93 -14.23
N GLY A 403 -0.89 -8.67 -13.36
CA GLY A 403 0.24 -9.54 -13.10
C GLY A 403 1.27 -9.66 -14.23
N LEU A 404 1.19 -8.82 -15.28
CA LEU A 404 2.08 -8.92 -16.44
C LEU A 404 3.54 -8.58 -16.13
N HIS A 405 3.81 -7.68 -15.18
CA HIS A 405 5.18 -7.43 -14.70
C HIS A 405 5.81 -8.69 -14.08
N ARG A 406 5.06 -9.41 -13.25
CA ARG A 406 5.53 -10.68 -12.66
C ARG A 406 5.76 -11.73 -13.73
N ARG A 407 4.86 -11.81 -14.70
CA ARG A 407 4.91 -12.82 -15.78
C ARG A 407 5.99 -12.51 -16.81
N SER A 408 6.35 -11.25 -17.05
CA SER A 408 7.47 -10.88 -17.92
C SER A 408 8.83 -11.31 -17.35
N GLY A 409 8.89 -11.64 -16.06
CA GLY A 409 10.09 -12.06 -15.36
C GLY A 409 10.73 -10.97 -14.51
N LEU A 410 10.06 -9.83 -14.29
CA LEU A 410 10.55 -8.78 -13.39
C LEU A 410 10.61 -9.33 -11.96
N ASP A 411 11.77 -9.22 -11.32
CA ASP A 411 11.95 -9.72 -9.96
C ASP A 411 11.09 -8.88 -8.97
N PRO A 412 10.27 -9.51 -8.10
CA PRO A 412 9.48 -8.84 -7.07
C PRO A 412 10.30 -7.96 -6.12
N ALA A 413 11.60 -8.20 -5.98
CA ALA A 413 12.50 -7.34 -5.22
C ALA A 413 12.55 -5.90 -5.78
N PHE A 414 12.33 -5.73 -7.09
CA PHE A 414 12.35 -4.44 -7.80
C PHE A 414 10.95 -3.92 -8.18
N LEU A 415 9.88 -4.53 -7.67
CA LEU A 415 8.50 -4.18 -8.02
C LEU A 415 7.65 -3.90 -6.77
N ALA A 416 6.86 -2.83 -6.77
CA ALA A 416 5.77 -2.62 -5.82
C ALA A 416 4.40 -2.70 -6.53
N GLU A 417 3.53 -3.61 -6.09
CA GLU A 417 2.20 -3.85 -6.68
C GLU A 417 1.10 -3.20 -5.81
N LEU A 418 0.90 -1.89 -6.00
CA LEU A 418 0.13 -1.05 -5.08
C LEU A 418 -1.36 -1.39 -4.97
N HIS A 419 -1.96 -1.96 -6.02
CA HIS A 419 -3.38 -2.34 -6.02
C HIS A 419 -3.57 -3.87 -5.95
N GLY A 420 -2.50 -4.59 -5.62
CA GLY A 420 -2.46 -6.04 -5.61
C GLY A 420 -2.32 -6.66 -7.00
N ASN A 421 -2.53 -7.97 -7.06
CA ASN A 421 -2.34 -8.77 -8.25
C ASN A 421 -3.43 -9.87 -8.32
N THR A 422 -4.08 -10.03 -9.48
CA THR A 422 -5.19 -10.97 -9.68
C THR A 422 -4.81 -12.44 -9.45
N ASN A 423 -3.51 -12.71 -9.46
CA ASN A 423 -2.89 -14.00 -9.36
C ASN A 423 -2.19 -14.21 -8.00
N MET A 424 -2.31 -13.25 -7.08
CA MET A 424 -1.70 -13.33 -5.75
C MET A 424 -2.76 -13.43 -4.66
N GLU A 425 -2.47 -14.26 -3.65
CA GLU A 425 -3.22 -14.36 -2.41
C GLU A 425 -2.29 -14.35 -1.21
N LYS A 426 -2.78 -13.94 -0.04
CA LYS A 426 -2.02 -13.77 1.19
C LYS A 426 -2.71 -14.52 2.33
N CYS A 427 -1.93 -15.15 3.21
CA CYS A 427 -2.47 -15.71 4.44
C CYS A 427 -2.78 -14.61 5.45
N ILE A 428 -4.01 -14.59 5.99
CA ILE A 428 -4.40 -13.62 7.02
C ILE A 428 -3.59 -13.80 8.32
N LYS A 429 -3.20 -15.03 8.64
CA LYS A 429 -2.56 -15.37 9.92
C LYS A 429 -1.05 -15.09 9.93
N CYS A 430 -0.31 -15.60 8.95
CA CYS A 430 1.15 -15.45 8.91
C CYS A 430 1.66 -14.43 7.88
N GLY A 431 0.77 -13.85 7.06
CA GLY A 431 1.15 -12.86 6.05
C GLY A 431 1.87 -13.42 4.81
N MET A 432 2.09 -14.73 4.72
CA MET A 432 2.73 -15.35 3.55
C MET A 432 1.94 -15.08 2.27
N LYS A 433 2.65 -14.61 1.23
CA LYS A 433 2.10 -14.32 -0.11
C LYS A 433 2.36 -15.51 -1.04
N TYR A 434 1.32 -15.94 -1.76
CA TYR A 434 1.35 -17.04 -2.72
C TYR A 434 1.02 -16.52 -4.10
N MET A 435 1.92 -16.76 -5.05
CA MET A 435 1.66 -16.51 -6.46
C MET A 435 1.01 -17.73 -7.09
N ARG A 436 -0.01 -17.54 -7.93
CA ARG A 436 -0.76 -18.59 -8.60
C ARG A 436 -0.84 -18.26 -10.09
N ASP A 437 -0.81 -19.26 -10.95
CA ASP A 437 -0.89 -19.01 -12.40
C ASP A 437 -2.35 -18.78 -12.85
N PHE A 438 -3.29 -18.95 -11.92
CA PHE A 438 -4.72 -18.71 -12.11
C PHE A 438 -5.22 -17.55 -11.23
N ARG A 439 -6.41 -17.04 -11.56
CA ARG A 439 -7.07 -15.98 -10.81
C ARG A 439 -7.41 -16.45 -9.39
N THR A 440 -6.93 -15.74 -8.37
CA THR A 440 -7.09 -16.14 -6.96
C THR A 440 -8.48 -15.84 -6.41
N ARG A 441 -9.06 -14.73 -6.83
CA ARG A 441 -10.41 -14.33 -6.44
C ARG A 441 -11.47 -15.32 -6.91
N THR A 442 -12.26 -15.83 -5.95
CA THR A 442 -13.39 -16.73 -6.18
C THR A 442 -14.74 -16.07 -5.90
N SER A 443 -14.78 -15.07 -5.03
CA SER A 443 -16.02 -14.36 -4.67
C SER A 443 -16.48 -13.36 -5.74
N ARG A 444 -17.81 -13.29 -5.91
CA ARG A 444 -18.49 -12.26 -6.71
C ARG A 444 -18.75 -10.98 -5.93
N GLU A 445 -18.71 -11.03 -4.60
CA GLU A 445 -18.89 -9.87 -3.73
C GLU A 445 -17.60 -9.05 -3.69
N VAL A 446 -17.72 -7.73 -3.83
CA VAL A 446 -16.55 -6.84 -4.01
C VAL A 446 -15.60 -6.88 -2.82
N HIS A 447 -16.10 -6.88 -1.59
CA HIS A 447 -15.25 -6.79 -0.37
C HIS A 447 -15.03 -8.15 0.31
N ASN A 448 -15.36 -9.26 -0.36
CA ASN A 448 -15.10 -10.60 0.14
C ASN A 448 -13.87 -11.17 -0.56
N HIS A 449 -12.74 -11.14 0.13
CA HIS A 449 -11.46 -11.57 -0.42
C HIS A 449 -11.14 -13.04 -0.16
N LEU A 450 -11.95 -13.76 0.62
CA LEU A 450 -11.67 -15.17 0.95
C LEU A 450 -11.60 -16.00 -0.34
N THR A 451 -10.49 -16.70 -0.51
CA THR A 451 -10.30 -17.51 -1.72
C THR A 451 -10.79 -18.95 -1.58
N GLY A 452 -11.13 -19.36 -0.35
CA GLY A 452 -11.49 -20.73 0.00
C GLY A 452 -10.28 -21.66 0.18
N ARG A 453 -9.06 -21.13 0.08
CA ARG A 453 -7.81 -21.88 0.29
C ARG A 453 -7.20 -21.57 1.66
N HIS A 454 -6.27 -22.42 2.09
CA HIS A 454 -5.55 -22.30 3.36
C HIS A 454 -4.05 -22.21 3.10
N CYS A 455 -3.33 -21.66 4.07
CA CYS A 455 -1.88 -21.58 4.07
C CYS A 455 -1.25 -22.97 3.96
N ASP A 456 -0.26 -23.09 3.06
CA ASP A 456 0.46 -24.34 2.83
C ASP A 456 1.36 -24.73 4.02
N ASP A 457 1.66 -23.78 4.91
CA ASP A 457 2.33 -24.05 6.19
C ASP A 457 1.34 -24.73 7.15
N LEU A 458 1.62 -26.00 7.46
CA LEU A 458 0.82 -26.86 8.34
C LEU A 458 0.72 -26.33 9.78
N HIS A 459 1.72 -25.56 10.25
CA HIS A 459 1.66 -24.92 11.57
C HIS A 459 0.80 -23.64 11.56
N CYS A 460 0.62 -23.04 10.38
CA CYS A 460 -0.22 -21.86 10.21
C CYS A 460 -1.68 -22.25 9.96
N GLY A 461 -1.94 -22.95 8.84
CA GLY A 461 -3.28 -23.37 8.40
C GLY A 461 -4.30 -22.23 8.17
N GLY A 462 -3.87 -20.96 8.19
CA GLY A 462 -4.78 -19.82 8.13
C GLY A 462 -5.44 -19.63 6.75
N HIS A 463 -6.61 -19.00 6.71
CA HIS A 463 -7.31 -18.69 5.46
C HIS A 463 -6.49 -17.76 4.55
N LEU A 464 -6.59 -18.01 3.24
CA LEU A 464 -6.03 -17.15 2.20
C LEU A 464 -7.06 -16.16 1.69
N VAL A 465 -6.60 -14.94 1.44
CA VAL A 465 -7.36 -13.84 0.82
C VAL A 465 -6.68 -13.36 -0.45
N ASP A 466 -7.46 -12.99 -1.47
CA ASP A 466 -6.91 -12.35 -2.67
C ASP A 466 -6.30 -10.98 -2.33
N SER A 467 -5.31 -10.57 -3.12
CA SER A 467 -4.58 -9.32 -2.86
C SER A 467 -5.20 -8.08 -3.50
N ILE A 468 -6.31 -8.21 -4.24
CA ILE A 468 -6.88 -7.10 -5.01
C ILE A 468 -7.43 -6.04 -4.08
N ILE A 469 -7.12 -4.78 -4.37
CA ILE A 469 -7.65 -3.63 -3.65
C ILE A 469 -8.83 -3.02 -4.43
N ASN A 470 -9.96 -2.87 -3.76
CA ASN A 470 -11.15 -2.22 -4.27
C ASN A 470 -11.27 -0.78 -3.76
N PHE A 471 -12.22 -0.03 -4.30
CA PHE A 471 -12.54 1.29 -3.74
C PHE A 471 -12.97 1.19 -2.28
N ASN A 472 -12.49 2.14 -1.47
CA ASN A 472 -12.68 2.20 -0.01
C ASN A 472 -11.92 1.13 0.78
N GLU A 473 -10.93 0.47 0.17
CA GLU A 473 -9.95 -0.37 0.88
C GLU A 473 -8.61 0.36 0.93
N ASP A 474 -7.84 0.10 1.99
CA ASP A 474 -6.50 0.65 2.14
C ASP A 474 -5.52 -0.11 1.22
N LEU A 475 -4.54 0.60 0.68
CA LEU A 475 -3.45 -0.02 -0.07
C LEU A 475 -2.58 -0.86 0.88
N PRO A 476 -1.94 -1.94 0.39
CA PRO A 476 -1.00 -2.73 1.17
C PRO A 476 0.16 -1.85 1.65
N GLU A 477 0.22 -1.65 2.97
CA GLU A 477 1.18 -0.76 3.64
C GLU A 477 2.63 -1.12 3.28
N ASP A 478 2.96 -2.41 3.22
CA ASP A 478 4.30 -2.91 2.89
C ASP A 478 4.73 -2.56 1.46
N GLU A 479 3.84 -2.65 0.48
CA GLU A 479 4.13 -2.26 -0.90
C GLU A 479 4.18 -0.73 -1.06
N LEU A 480 3.32 -0.02 -0.31
CA LEU A 480 3.26 1.44 -0.34
C LEU A 480 4.52 2.07 0.25
N GLU A 481 4.90 1.65 1.46
CA GLU A 481 6.13 2.10 2.12
C GLU A 481 7.35 1.79 1.25
N LYS A 482 7.43 0.57 0.71
CA LYS A 482 8.48 0.16 -0.22
C LYS A 482 8.53 1.10 -1.44
N ALA A 483 7.39 1.46 -2.02
CA ALA A 483 7.33 2.34 -3.18
C ALA A 483 7.78 3.77 -2.86
N PHE A 484 7.30 4.37 -1.76
CA PHE A 484 7.73 5.71 -1.33
C PHE A 484 9.21 5.74 -0.97
N LYS A 485 9.70 4.78 -0.19
CA LYS A 485 11.12 4.66 0.17
C LYS A 485 12.02 4.55 -1.05
N ARG A 486 11.62 3.77 -2.06
CA ARG A 486 12.38 3.67 -3.32
C ARG A 486 12.32 4.96 -4.12
N ALA A 487 11.17 5.64 -4.12
CA ALA A 487 11.02 6.92 -4.75
C ALA A 487 11.82 8.03 -4.05
N GLU A 488 12.08 7.95 -2.74
CA GLU A 488 12.94 8.89 -2.00
C GLU A 488 14.33 9.04 -2.60
N PHE A 489 14.95 7.94 -3.01
CA PHE A 489 16.26 7.95 -3.65
C PHE A 489 16.24 8.40 -5.10
N ALA A 490 15.06 8.44 -5.72
CA ALA A 490 14.94 8.60 -7.16
C ALA A 490 15.12 10.05 -7.62
N ASP A 491 16.01 10.24 -8.60
CA ASP A 491 16.25 11.51 -9.28
C ASP A 491 15.54 11.60 -10.65
N LEU A 492 15.04 10.47 -11.15
CA LEU A 492 14.21 10.35 -12.35
C LEU A 492 13.02 9.40 -12.13
N CYS A 493 11.81 9.83 -12.46
CA CYS A 493 10.63 8.97 -12.56
C CYS A 493 10.03 9.03 -13.96
N ILE A 494 9.79 7.87 -14.56
CA ILE A 494 9.09 7.74 -15.84
C ILE A 494 7.71 7.14 -15.59
N VAL A 495 6.67 7.97 -15.70
CA VAL A 495 5.27 7.57 -15.58
C VAL A 495 4.80 7.05 -16.93
N LEU A 496 4.36 5.79 -16.99
CA LEU A 496 3.89 5.11 -18.19
C LEU A 496 2.42 4.73 -18.05
N GLY A 497 1.53 5.39 -18.81
CA GLY A 497 0.15 4.95 -18.96
C GLY A 497 -0.71 5.02 -17.70
N SER A 498 -0.42 5.98 -16.80
CA SER A 498 -1.27 6.28 -15.65
C SER A 498 -1.91 7.66 -15.80
N SER A 499 -3.19 7.75 -15.43
CA SER A 499 -3.90 9.03 -15.31
C SER A 499 -3.48 9.86 -14.09
N LEU A 500 -2.74 9.26 -13.14
CA LEU A 500 -2.30 9.90 -11.88
C LEU A 500 -3.44 10.53 -11.06
N ARG A 501 -4.53 9.78 -10.84
CA ARG A 501 -5.73 10.23 -10.11
C ARG A 501 -6.10 9.39 -8.89
N VAL A 502 -5.32 8.34 -8.61
CA VAL A 502 -5.59 7.44 -7.49
C VAL A 502 -4.54 7.72 -6.43
N TYR A 503 -4.97 8.32 -5.34
CA TYR A 503 -4.15 8.61 -4.17
C TYR A 503 -4.25 7.44 -3.17
N PRO A 504 -3.17 7.12 -2.43
CA PRO A 504 -1.87 7.82 -2.36
C PRO A 504 -0.87 7.47 -3.48
N ALA A 505 -1.17 6.53 -4.39
CA ALA A 505 -0.21 6.12 -5.42
C ALA A 505 0.28 7.28 -6.32
N ALA A 506 -0.60 8.24 -6.63
CA ALA A 506 -0.25 9.44 -7.41
C ALA A 506 0.62 10.45 -6.66
N ASP A 507 0.73 10.36 -5.32
CA ASP A 507 1.64 11.21 -4.55
C ASP A 507 3.09 10.86 -4.82
N ILE A 508 3.42 9.61 -5.17
CA ILE A 508 4.81 9.19 -5.44
C ILE A 508 5.50 10.09 -6.48
N PRO A 509 5.03 10.19 -7.74
CA PRO A 509 5.61 11.13 -8.70
C PRO A 509 5.39 12.59 -8.30
N GLY A 510 4.32 12.91 -7.56
CA GLY A 510 4.06 14.27 -7.07
C GLY A 510 5.09 14.76 -6.07
N ASP A 511 5.51 13.92 -5.14
CA ASP A 511 6.51 14.22 -4.11
C ASP A 511 7.91 14.26 -4.69
N MET A 512 8.21 13.39 -5.66
CA MET A 512 9.43 13.48 -6.44
C MET A 512 9.60 14.85 -7.13
N ILE A 513 8.53 15.37 -7.76
CA ILE A 513 8.54 16.72 -8.35
C ILE A 513 8.82 17.77 -7.27
N LYS A 514 8.18 17.69 -6.10
CA LYS A 514 8.37 18.67 -5.02
C LYS A 514 9.82 18.71 -4.52
N ARG A 515 10.52 17.58 -4.54
CA ARG A 515 11.96 17.49 -4.19
C ARG A 515 12.91 17.86 -5.34
N GLY A 516 12.38 18.27 -6.49
CA GLY A 516 13.19 18.67 -7.65
C GLY A 516 13.66 17.52 -8.54
N ALA A 517 13.18 16.28 -8.34
CA ALA A 517 13.47 15.18 -9.24
C ALA A 517 12.78 15.36 -10.60
N LYS A 518 13.40 14.84 -11.67
CA LYS A 518 12.80 14.89 -13.00
C LYS A 518 11.69 13.86 -13.09
N VAL A 519 10.49 14.30 -13.47
CA VAL A 519 9.37 13.39 -13.76
C VAL A 519 8.96 13.53 -15.21
N VAL A 520 8.94 12.41 -15.92
CA VAL A 520 8.51 12.31 -17.32
C VAL A 520 7.18 11.59 -17.37
N ILE A 521 6.18 12.20 -17.99
CA ILE A 521 4.84 11.63 -18.08
C ILE A 521 4.56 11.20 -19.52
N VAL A 522 4.46 9.90 -19.73
CA VAL A 522 4.13 9.29 -21.02
C VAL A 522 2.68 8.80 -20.96
N ASN A 523 1.78 9.56 -21.58
CA ASN A 523 0.36 9.22 -21.60
C ASN A 523 -0.35 9.88 -22.79
N LEU A 524 -1.35 9.21 -23.36
CA LEU A 524 -2.18 9.79 -24.42
C LEU A 524 -3.05 10.95 -23.89
N GLN A 525 -3.57 10.82 -22.68
CA GLN A 525 -4.41 11.84 -22.04
C GLN A 525 -3.58 12.71 -21.10
N LYS A 526 -4.04 13.94 -20.85
CA LYS A 526 -3.47 14.79 -19.80
C LYS A 526 -3.76 14.24 -18.40
N THR A 527 -2.81 14.46 -17.51
CA THR A 527 -2.83 14.10 -16.10
C THR A 527 -2.75 15.35 -15.23
N PRO A 528 -3.11 15.27 -13.93
CA PRO A 528 -3.00 16.42 -13.02
C PRO A 528 -1.57 16.97 -12.85
N LEU A 529 -0.54 16.19 -13.13
CA LEU A 529 0.86 16.58 -12.91
C LEU A 529 1.58 17.12 -14.17
N ASN A 530 0.92 17.17 -15.33
CA ASN A 530 1.56 17.61 -16.59
C ASN A 530 2.22 19.00 -16.50
N THR A 531 1.58 19.95 -15.84
CA THR A 531 2.09 21.33 -15.71
C THR A 531 3.34 21.45 -14.83
N LYS A 532 3.67 20.40 -14.07
CA LYS A 532 4.80 20.37 -13.14
C LYS A 532 5.87 19.35 -13.53
N CYS A 533 5.60 18.51 -14.52
CA CYS A 533 6.54 17.48 -14.95
C CYS A 533 7.68 18.09 -15.79
N ALA A 534 8.84 17.44 -15.80
CA ALA A 534 9.99 17.87 -16.57
C ALA A 534 9.79 17.67 -18.08
N MET A 535 8.99 16.67 -18.46
CA MET A 535 8.63 16.41 -19.86
C MET A 535 7.32 15.63 -19.95
N GLU A 536 6.38 16.14 -20.72
CA GLU A 536 5.18 15.39 -21.14
C GLU A 536 5.41 14.77 -22.53
N VAL A 537 5.02 13.51 -22.70
CA VAL A 537 5.12 12.77 -23.95
C VAL A 537 3.76 12.19 -24.28
N HIS A 538 3.25 12.56 -25.45
CA HIS A 538 1.94 12.13 -25.92
C HIS A 538 2.09 11.11 -27.04
N SER A 539 2.18 9.83 -26.69
CA SER A 539 2.37 8.74 -27.64
C SER A 539 1.84 7.42 -27.09
N ARG A 540 1.69 6.43 -27.97
CA ARG A 540 1.51 5.04 -27.54
C ARG A 540 2.79 4.59 -26.83
N ILE A 541 2.65 3.93 -25.68
CA ILE A 541 3.77 3.60 -24.81
C ILE A 541 4.78 2.69 -25.53
N ASP A 542 4.31 1.62 -26.19
CA ASP A 542 5.19 0.73 -26.95
C ASP A 542 5.96 1.48 -28.06
N SER A 543 5.33 2.46 -28.72
CA SER A 543 5.99 3.26 -29.76
C SER A 543 7.13 4.12 -29.21
N LEU A 544 6.95 4.72 -28.02
CA LEU A 544 8.03 5.42 -27.34
C LEU A 544 9.12 4.44 -26.88
N ILE A 545 8.73 3.35 -26.21
CA ILE A 545 9.68 2.41 -25.60
C ILE A 545 10.57 1.74 -26.66
N VAL A 546 10.03 1.32 -27.80
CA VAL A 546 10.85 0.76 -28.88
C VAL A 546 11.90 1.76 -29.36
N ARG A 547 11.54 3.04 -29.50
CA ARG A 547 12.48 4.10 -29.89
C ARG A 547 13.49 4.36 -28.78
N LEU A 548 13.05 4.38 -27.52
CA LEU A 548 13.91 4.58 -26.36
C LEU A 548 14.96 3.48 -26.24
N MET A 549 14.56 2.22 -26.37
CA MET A 549 15.46 1.06 -26.32
C MET A 549 16.49 1.13 -27.46
N LYS A 550 16.07 1.52 -28.66
CA LYS A 550 17.01 1.78 -29.77
C LYS A 550 17.99 2.92 -29.46
N GLN A 551 17.51 4.02 -28.87
CA GLN A 551 18.37 5.14 -28.47
C GLN A 551 19.34 4.77 -27.33
N LEU A 552 18.98 3.80 -26.50
CA LEU A 552 19.82 3.23 -25.44
C LEU A 552 20.72 2.08 -25.95
N GLU A 553 20.60 1.69 -27.22
CA GLU A 553 21.34 0.57 -27.83
C GLU A 553 21.05 -0.78 -27.15
N LEU A 554 19.82 -0.95 -26.67
CA LEU A 554 19.36 -2.18 -26.02
C LEU A 554 18.27 -2.86 -26.86
N GLU A 555 18.38 -4.18 -27.02
CA GLU A 555 17.34 -4.99 -27.63
C GLU A 555 16.25 -5.33 -26.62
N ILE A 556 14.99 -5.28 -27.05
CA ILE A 556 13.86 -5.75 -26.22
C ILE A 556 13.84 -7.28 -26.27
N PRO A 557 14.00 -7.98 -25.15
CA PRO A 557 14.02 -9.44 -25.15
C PRO A 557 12.64 -9.99 -25.54
N PRO A 558 12.57 -11.09 -26.31
CA PRO A 558 11.29 -11.75 -26.58
C PRO A 558 10.72 -12.33 -25.28
N PHE A 559 9.40 -12.34 -25.17
CA PHE A 559 8.73 -12.99 -24.05
C PHE A 559 8.97 -14.50 -24.09
N LYS A 560 9.52 -15.04 -23.01
CA LYS A 560 9.62 -16.49 -22.78
C LYS A 560 9.07 -16.80 -21.40
N LEU A 561 8.12 -17.72 -21.34
CA LEU A 561 7.54 -18.15 -20.08
C LEU A 561 8.58 -18.99 -19.32
N LYS A 562 9.11 -18.44 -18.24
CA LYS A 562 10.05 -19.13 -17.35
C LYS A 562 9.30 -19.70 -16.14
N ARG A 563 9.59 -20.95 -15.80
CA ARG A 563 9.03 -21.66 -14.65
C ARG A 563 10.14 -22.39 -13.92
N CYS A 564 10.09 -22.40 -12.60
CA CYS A 564 11.05 -23.14 -11.79
C CYS A 564 10.29 -24.17 -10.95
N CYS A 565 10.65 -25.45 -11.03
CA CYS A 565 10.14 -26.44 -10.10
C CYS A 565 11.28 -27.11 -9.34
N ILE A 566 10.98 -27.51 -8.11
CA ILE A 566 11.90 -28.20 -7.22
C ILE A 566 11.39 -29.61 -6.98
N VAL A 567 12.29 -30.58 -7.06
CA VAL A 567 12.05 -31.97 -6.72
C VAL A 567 12.95 -32.31 -5.54
N HIS A 568 12.35 -32.77 -4.45
CA HIS A 568 13.08 -33.00 -3.19
C HIS A 568 12.55 -34.24 -2.47
N LEU A 569 13.42 -35.23 -2.26
CA LEU A 569 13.15 -36.37 -1.40
C LEU A 569 13.44 -36.00 0.07
N LYS A 570 12.40 -35.58 0.80
CA LYS A 570 12.47 -35.26 2.22
C LYS A 570 12.10 -36.50 3.03
N SER A 571 13.06 -37.06 3.77
CA SER A 571 12.86 -38.30 4.52
C SER A 571 12.41 -39.45 3.62
N ASP A 572 11.13 -39.82 3.69
CA ASP A 572 10.46 -40.86 2.91
C ASP A 572 9.47 -40.27 1.88
N THR A 573 9.47 -38.95 1.68
CA THR A 573 8.46 -38.27 0.84
C THR A 573 9.14 -37.49 -0.28
N LEU A 574 8.88 -37.90 -1.52
CA LEU A 574 9.26 -37.15 -2.71
C LEU A 574 8.26 -36.01 -2.91
N THR A 575 8.73 -34.78 -2.85
CA THR A 575 7.93 -33.57 -3.03
C THR A 575 8.27 -32.88 -4.35
N ILE A 576 7.24 -32.38 -5.03
CA ILE A 576 7.35 -31.57 -6.24
C ILE A 576 6.63 -30.25 -5.99
N GLN A 577 7.30 -29.12 -6.20
CA GLN A 577 6.73 -27.81 -5.96
C GLN A 577 7.15 -26.81 -7.03
N GLY A 578 6.23 -25.95 -7.46
CA GLY A 578 6.56 -24.80 -8.29
C GLY A 578 7.10 -23.65 -7.43
N LEU A 579 8.13 -22.99 -7.93
CA LEU A 579 8.81 -21.85 -7.32
C LEU A 579 8.79 -20.66 -8.26
N ASP A 580 8.74 -19.48 -7.67
CA ASP A 580 8.95 -18.21 -8.35
C ASP A 580 10.38 -18.16 -8.91
N THR A 581 10.54 -17.62 -10.12
CA THR A 581 11.84 -17.50 -10.76
C THR A 581 12.73 -16.42 -10.13
N SER A 582 12.16 -15.55 -9.30
CA SER A 582 12.85 -14.51 -8.54
C SER A 582 13.93 -15.02 -7.58
N THR A 583 14.70 -14.08 -7.06
CA THR A 583 15.84 -14.32 -6.16
C THR A 583 15.42 -15.08 -4.89
N ASN A 584 14.21 -14.82 -4.37
CA ASN A 584 13.74 -15.41 -3.11
C ASN A 584 13.02 -16.76 -3.24
N LYS A 585 12.88 -17.30 -4.48
CA LYS A 585 12.33 -18.64 -4.78
C LYS A 585 11.07 -19.02 -3.97
N LYS A 586 10.13 -18.09 -3.83
CA LYS A 586 8.88 -18.33 -3.06
C LYS A 586 7.97 -19.33 -3.77
N PRO A 587 7.06 -20.02 -3.07
CA PRO A 587 6.10 -20.93 -3.70
C PRO A 587 5.27 -20.25 -4.81
N TYR A 588 5.18 -20.91 -5.98
CA TYR A 588 4.39 -20.46 -7.12
C TYR A 588 3.65 -21.66 -7.75
N SER A 589 2.33 -21.66 -7.64
CA SER A 589 1.45 -22.69 -8.21
C SER A 589 1.14 -22.44 -9.68
N PHE A 590 1.98 -22.98 -10.55
CA PHE A 590 1.74 -23.03 -12.00
C PHE A 590 1.54 -24.46 -12.54
N ILE A 591 1.80 -25.47 -11.70
CA ILE A 591 1.60 -26.88 -12.03
C ILE A 591 0.16 -27.24 -11.68
N LYS A 592 -0.58 -27.80 -12.63
CA LYS A 592 -1.97 -28.23 -12.46
C LYS A 592 -2.04 -29.67 -11.94
N ALA A 593 -1.18 -30.54 -12.46
CA ALA A 593 -1.08 -31.92 -12.02
C ALA A 593 0.33 -32.47 -12.27
N VAL A 594 0.70 -33.49 -11.49
CA VAL A 594 1.96 -34.23 -11.63
C VAL A 594 1.64 -35.72 -11.64
N THR A 595 2.11 -36.43 -12.66
CA THR A 595 2.19 -37.90 -12.61
C THR A 595 3.61 -38.28 -12.21
N VAL A 596 3.75 -39.07 -11.15
CA VAL A 596 5.03 -39.58 -10.65
C VAL A 596 5.08 -41.08 -10.89
N GLU A 597 6.03 -41.53 -11.67
CA GLU A 597 6.34 -42.94 -11.87
C GLU A 597 7.69 -43.26 -11.22
N LEU A 598 7.70 -44.31 -10.39
CA LEU A 598 8.89 -44.87 -9.73
C LEU A 598 9.14 -46.26 -10.33
N PRO A 599 9.99 -46.39 -11.38
CA PRO A 599 10.16 -47.65 -12.10
C PRO A 599 10.62 -48.81 -11.23
N ALA A 600 11.49 -48.55 -10.24
CA ALA A 600 12.00 -49.57 -9.33
C ALA A 600 10.89 -50.19 -8.44
N LEU A 601 9.80 -49.46 -8.22
CA LEU A 601 8.64 -49.92 -7.43
C LEU A 601 7.45 -50.34 -8.31
N GLY A 602 7.56 -50.17 -9.64
CA GLY A 602 6.44 -50.37 -10.57
C GLY A 602 5.21 -49.50 -10.26
N SER A 603 5.39 -48.39 -9.53
CA SER A 603 4.29 -47.57 -9.03
C SER A 603 4.16 -46.26 -9.81
N THR A 604 2.92 -45.94 -10.21
CA THR A 604 2.56 -44.66 -10.84
C THR A 604 1.48 -43.97 -10.00
N THR A 605 1.68 -42.69 -9.68
CA THR A 605 0.74 -41.89 -8.87
C THR A 605 0.39 -40.60 -9.58
N ASP A 606 -0.91 -40.35 -9.77
CA ASP A 606 -1.42 -39.10 -10.33
C ASP A 606 -1.82 -38.13 -9.20
N LEU A 607 -1.16 -36.98 -9.15
CA LEU A 607 -1.41 -35.94 -8.16
C LEU A 607 -2.06 -34.73 -8.81
N LYS A 608 -3.28 -34.39 -8.38
CA LYS A 608 -4.08 -33.28 -8.94
C LYS A 608 -4.25 -32.08 -8.01
N LYS A 609 -3.67 -32.14 -6.81
CA LYS A 609 -3.81 -31.10 -5.79
C LYS A 609 -2.47 -30.89 -5.10
N GLU A 610 -2.10 -29.62 -4.93
CA GLU A 610 -0.93 -29.22 -4.16
C GLU A 610 -1.18 -29.37 -2.64
N PRO A 611 -0.12 -29.65 -1.84
CA PRO A 611 1.25 -29.94 -2.26
C PRO A 611 1.38 -31.31 -2.95
N PHE A 612 2.23 -31.42 -3.98
CA PHE A 612 2.46 -32.69 -4.68
C PHE A 612 3.51 -33.53 -3.93
N GLY A 613 3.09 -34.66 -3.36
CA GLY A 613 3.96 -35.56 -2.62
C GLY A 613 3.62 -37.04 -2.84
N VAL A 614 4.65 -37.88 -2.95
CA VAL A 614 4.53 -39.35 -3.00
C VAL A 614 5.46 -39.96 -1.96
N LYS A 615 4.96 -40.96 -1.22
CA LYS A 615 5.81 -41.73 -0.31
C LYS A 615 6.71 -42.68 -1.09
N VAL A 616 7.99 -42.66 -0.75
CA VAL A 616 9.03 -43.59 -1.19
C VAL A 616 9.34 -44.50 0.01
N ALA A 617 9.73 -45.75 -0.25
CA ALA A 617 10.01 -46.70 0.83
C ALA A 617 11.14 -46.14 1.75
N PRO A 618 10.97 -46.23 3.09
CA PRO A 618 11.80 -45.50 4.05
C PRO A 618 13.26 -45.98 4.11
N ASP A 619 13.52 -47.19 3.63
CA ASP A 619 14.82 -47.84 3.48
C ASP A 619 15.60 -47.41 2.23
N VAL A 620 14.98 -46.65 1.33
CA VAL A 620 15.63 -46.16 0.11
C VAL A 620 16.55 -44.99 0.45
N VAL A 621 17.86 -45.27 0.39
CA VAL A 621 18.92 -44.27 0.51
C VAL A 621 19.52 -44.04 -0.89
N PRO A 622 19.24 -42.91 -1.56
CA PRO A 622 19.82 -42.62 -2.86
C PRO A 622 21.34 -42.43 -2.75
N SER A 623 22.09 -43.05 -3.67
CA SER A 623 23.54 -42.84 -3.88
C SER A 623 23.86 -42.74 -5.37
N GLU A 624 25.11 -42.41 -5.70
CA GLU A 624 25.60 -42.43 -7.09
C GLU A 624 25.56 -43.85 -7.70
N GLU A 625 25.84 -44.87 -6.89
CA GLU A 625 25.83 -46.28 -7.28
C GLU A 625 24.41 -46.87 -7.36
N ALA A 626 23.47 -46.34 -6.57
CA ALA A 626 22.08 -46.77 -6.51
C ALA A 626 21.10 -45.57 -6.55
N PRO A 627 20.97 -44.89 -7.70
CA PRO A 627 20.09 -43.73 -7.81
C PRO A 627 18.62 -44.13 -7.85
N VAL A 628 17.78 -43.33 -7.19
CA VAL A 628 16.32 -43.46 -7.33
C VAL A 628 15.90 -42.78 -8.62
N THR A 629 15.47 -43.56 -9.61
CA THR A 629 14.95 -43.03 -10.86
C THR A 629 13.49 -42.66 -10.70
N VAL A 630 13.14 -41.44 -11.10
CA VAL A 630 11.77 -40.91 -11.10
C VAL A 630 11.45 -40.37 -12.49
N ASN A 631 10.33 -40.80 -13.07
CA ASN A 631 9.77 -40.14 -14.24
C ASN A 631 8.61 -39.24 -13.79
N LEU A 632 8.69 -37.95 -14.11
CA LEU A 632 7.67 -36.96 -13.81
C LEU A 632 6.99 -36.55 -15.11
N THR A 633 5.67 -36.48 -15.13
CA THR A 633 4.90 -35.78 -16.16
C THR A 633 4.24 -34.57 -15.54
N LEU A 634 4.67 -33.37 -15.92
CA LEU A 634 4.15 -32.10 -15.44
C LEU A 634 3.07 -31.58 -16.39
N VAL A 635 1.87 -31.37 -15.87
CA VAL A 635 0.75 -30.76 -16.59
C VAL A 635 0.54 -29.35 -16.06
N PHE A 636 0.52 -28.37 -16.96
CA PHE A 636 0.34 -26.95 -16.61
C PHE A 636 -1.10 -26.49 -16.81
N TRP A 637 -1.40 -25.25 -16.42
CA TRP A 637 -2.71 -24.63 -16.65
C TRP A 637 -3.00 -24.33 -18.12
N GLY A 638 -1.98 -24.32 -18.99
CA GLY A 638 -2.16 -24.29 -20.46
C GLY A 638 -2.58 -22.92 -20.99
N HIS A 639 -2.25 -21.83 -20.30
CA HIS A 639 -2.64 -20.48 -20.68
C HIS A 639 -2.07 -20.03 -22.03
N TYR A 640 -0.93 -20.58 -22.41
CA TYR A 640 -0.19 -20.29 -23.64
C TYR A 640 -0.08 -21.52 -24.56
N GLY A 641 -0.79 -22.61 -24.26
CA GLY A 641 -0.66 -23.87 -25.00
C GLY A 641 0.59 -24.66 -24.62
N GLU A 642 1.07 -24.51 -23.39
CA GLU A 642 2.26 -25.23 -22.92
C GLU A 642 2.05 -26.76 -23.00
N PRO A 643 3.01 -27.50 -23.56
CA PRO A 643 2.91 -28.95 -23.61
C PRO A 643 3.10 -29.56 -22.22
N GLU A 644 2.66 -30.82 -22.07
CA GLU A 644 3.10 -31.63 -20.93
C GLU A 644 4.61 -31.86 -21.03
N ILE A 645 5.30 -31.74 -19.91
CA ILE A 645 6.76 -31.95 -19.84
C ILE A 645 7.04 -33.24 -19.11
N LYS A 646 7.80 -34.14 -19.75
CA LYS A 646 8.29 -35.38 -19.16
C LYS A 646 9.73 -35.22 -18.72
N ILE A 647 10.00 -35.41 -17.43
CA ILE A 647 11.34 -35.31 -16.83
C ILE A 647 11.71 -36.67 -16.28
N ARG A 648 12.78 -37.28 -16.80
CA ARG A 648 13.44 -38.41 -16.15
C ARG A 648 14.56 -37.87 -15.27
N HIS A 649 14.43 -38.07 -13.96
CA HIS A 649 15.40 -37.59 -12.99
C HIS A 649 15.97 -38.75 -12.17
N LYS A 650 17.28 -38.74 -11.95
CA LYS A 650 17.99 -39.67 -11.08
C LYS A 650 18.37 -38.94 -9.80
N ILE A 651 17.81 -39.36 -8.67
CA ILE A 651 18.11 -38.80 -7.35
C ILE A 651 19.28 -39.60 -6.80
N THR A 652 20.46 -38.99 -6.72
CA THR A 652 21.69 -39.58 -6.15
C THR A 652 22.00 -39.10 -4.73
N SER A 653 21.31 -38.04 -4.27
CA SER A 653 21.40 -37.55 -2.90
C SER A 653 20.07 -36.95 -2.45
N ARG A 654 19.94 -36.66 -1.15
CA ARG A 654 18.75 -35.98 -0.60
C ARG A 654 18.73 -34.46 -0.84
N GLN A 655 19.72 -33.92 -1.55
CA GLN A 655 19.69 -32.51 -1.93
C GLN A 655 18.56 -32.26 -2.94
N PRO A 656 17.85 -31.11 -2.84
CA PRO A 656 16.82 -30.78 -3.80
C PRO A 656 17.43 -30.51 -5.18
N THR A 657 16.76 -30.99 -6.22
CA THR A 657 17.09 -30.64 -7.61
C THR A 657 16.09 -29.63 -8.13
N MET A 658 16.59 -28.54 -8.71
CA MET A 658 15.78 -27.51 -9.35
C MET A 658 15.82 -27.66 -10.86
N PHE A 659 14.65 -27.58 -11.49
CA PHE A 659 14.48 -27.55 -12.94
C PHE A 659 14.00 -26.17 -13.34
N LEU A 660 14.76 -25.53 -14.24
CA LEU A 660 14.35 -24.31 -14.92
C LEU A 660 13.75 -24.68 -16.27
N LEU A 661 12.47 -24.40 -16.43
CA LEU A 661 11.69 -24.68 -17.62
C LEU A 661 11.47 -23.36 -18.36
N GLN A 662 11.63 -23.39 -19.68
CA GLN A 662 11.40 -22.23 -20.54
C GLN A 662 10.53 -22.64 -21.72
N PHE A 663 9.46 -21.88 -21.96
CA PHE A 663 8.57 -22.07 -23.09
C PHE A 663 8.52 -20.78 -23.91
N ASP A 664 8.83 -20.89 -25.20
CA ASP A 664 8.73 -19.79 -26.16
C ASP A 664 7.31 -19.78 -26.70
N VAL A 665 6.49 -18.80 -26.31
CA VAL A 665 5.08 -18.75 -26.68
C VAL A 665 4.89 -18.46 -28.18
N THR A 666 5.95 -18.07 -28.89
CA THR A 666 5.91 -17.71 -30.30
C THR A 666 6.30 -18.85 -31.25
N LYS A 667 6.79 -19.98 -30.73
CA LYS A 667 7.27 -21.14 -31.47
C LYS A 667 6.59 -22.41 -30.99
#